data_AF-A0A3D3G0E4-F1
#
_entry.id   AF-A0A3D3G0E4-F1
#
_cell.length_a   1.000
_cell.length_b   1.000
_cell.length_c   1.000
_cell.angle_alpha   90.00
_cell.angle_beta   90.00
_cell.angle_gamma   90.00
#
_symmetry.space_group_name_H-M   'P 1'
#
loop_
_entity.id
_entity.type
_entity.pdbx_description
1 polymer ?
#
loop_
_entity_poly.entity_id
_entity_poly.type
_entity_poly.pdbx_seq_one_letter_code
_entity_poly.pdbx_strand_id
1 'polypeptide(L)'
;MRKITKLKWLSVCIFMAQHSYALQQLSDSSLSTVTGQDGISITHEVSKVVIDQANWVDYSNTGKMKLGLHNVRVEGIHQQNIKSTLDVDVGKTERGVGIKIQGSISPFQATVEKLMLICDTSCTNTVAQQNLGSLSLATISPLIFNLETTAGLFNRDEKAHLDFRLQNASIGYGLNGHNLTLKDLNFNISADGYMYIDPTEGIVLATKSKNGATDHVIELGRVSDLTDVHSSRSDATNPGVNLDLRYGSDPANQKNLIRMGASGALTNGKIFLNADQTGLANFNTVNATDLKETTRKAQGYDTKGGLHLGLAAEFTRQGNPLLTANHQATTLELGHTGKGSYAIEFSNLSPLAIRNANSITAYNTQNAYIDLGDIYINAAQTPTLSFIINENMRKVLGETAAELVYNIVPSGTTQNIALLAMRGMDFQAIARKARFISDNSMAALTNQSAEWGIGIPIFNLNTNLALFSKNYSYHGSSKAGLGYNLALSTEGYGIDQKTNTPSTTSLIIVDGARGSHGEEVNYYAGFRNIDAYLKSDGVIGFEDEGIYIKADHLLLAAKAEIAIGQLPGSLYNCPAGVTSCDKKVVPIDNFARKNDVLTSLAFKLDGNGELFIIPGVNPTEGNLDSNFLTLKANFDFSELNTSQKQDPSVLGSYVSLINEDIRPDGTSKTSSININKMQGSVGLESRVYVKQDAVKVDSQIQFNRASTLMSPGQVNTLNTGKIFKAEMAMSPSGSMQKIADLAITGGTMRSTLGITPR
;
A
#
# COMPACT_ATOMS: atom_id res chain seq x y z
N MET A 1 22.18 -19.32 -40.13
CA MET A 1 22.69 -18.08 -39.51
C MET A 1 21.59 -17.02 -39.59
N ARG A 2 20.73 -16.92 -38.56
CA ARG A 2 19.60 -15.96 -38.52
C ARG A 2 20.13 -14.65 -37.93
N LYS A 3 20.18 -13.58 -38.73
CA LYS A 3 20.54 -12.24 -38.26
C LYS A 3 19.40 -11.71 -37.40
N ILE A 4 19.69 -11.54 -36.10
CA ILE A 4 18.82 -10.84 -35.15
C ILE A 4 19.13 -9.35 -35.31
N THR A 5 18.21 -8.59 -35.88
CA THR A 5 18.33 -7.14 -36.01
C THR A 5 17.96 -6.49 -34.69
N LYS A 6 18.93 -5.85 -34.01
CA LYS A 6 18.69 -5.03 -32.82
C LYS A 6 18.04 -3.71 -33.25
N LEU A 7 16.72 -3.65 -33.18
CA LEU A 7 15.92 -2.48 -33.54
C LEU A 7 15.95 -1.44 -32.39
N LYS A 8 16.82 -0.43 -32.48
CA LYS A 8 16.84 0.75 -31.61
C LYS A 8 16.44 1.97 -32.44
N TRP A 9 15.32 2.61 -32.09
CA TRP A 9 14.80 3.88 -32.65
C TRP A 9 14.43 3.93 -34.13
N LEU A 10 15.19 3.30 -35.03
CA LEU A 10 14.93 3.26 -36.46
C LEU A 10 13.59 2.59 -36.80
N SER A 11 13.11 1.66 -35.97
CA SER A 11 11.83 0.95 -36.14
C SER A 11 10.64 1.87 -35.98
N VAL A 12 10.65 2.75 -34.97
CA VAL A 12 9.56 3.71 -34.74
C VAL A 12 9.56 4.70 -35.90
N CYS A 13 10.74 5.12 -36.36
CA CYS A 13 10.86 5.92 -37.58
C CYS A 13 10.42 5.17 -38.86
N ILE A 14 10.66 3.86 -38.99
CA ILE A 14 10.24 3.05 -40.14
C ILE A 14 8.73 2.72 -40.10
N PHE A 15 8.14 2.48 -38.94
CA PHE A 15 6.69 2.30 -38.80
C PHE A 15 5.94 3.61 -39.08
N MET A 16 6.51 4.76 -38.71
CA MET A 16 6.02 6.07 -39.18
C MET A 16 6.25 6.29 -40.69
N ALA A 17 7.24 5.61 -41.29
CA ALA A 17 7.56 5.71 -42.72
C ALA A 17 6.68 4.83 -43.65
N GLN A 18 6.03 3.78 -43.15
CA GLN A 18 5.27 2.85 -44.01
C GLN A 18 3.87 3.34 -44.42
N HIS A 19 3.40 4.45 -43.84
CA HIS A 19 2.16 5.13 -44.26
C HIS A 19 2.38 6.61 -44.64
N SER A 20 3.59 6.99 -45.03
CA SER A 20 3.86 8.34 -45.53
C SER A 20 3.76 8.36 -47.06
N TYR A 21 2.76 9.03 -47.60
CA TYR A 21 2.88 9.60 -48.93
C TYR A 21 3.89 10.76 -48.85
N ALA A 22 5.05 10.56 -49.46
CA ALA A 22 6.13 11.52 -49.68
C ALA A 22 6.79 12.14 -48.42
N LEU A 23 7.75 11.42 -47.82
CA LEU A 23 8.81 12.06 -47.03
C LEU A 23 9.95 12.46 -47.98
N GLN A 24 10.01 13.74 -48.34
CA GLN A 24 11.17 14.35 -49.00
C GLN A 24 12.31 14.44 -47.98
N GLN A 25 13.55 14.14 -48.40
CA GLN A 25 14.74 14.26 -47.55
C GLN A 25 14.93 15.72 -47.12
N LEU A 26 14.54 16.04 -45.89
CA LEU A 26 14.79 17.34 -45.26
C LEU A 26 16.26 17.38 -44.81
N SER A 27 17.07 18.24 -45.44
CA SER A 27 18.40 18.60 -44.95
C SER A 27 18.29 19.52 -43.73
N ASP A 28 19.30 19.55 -42.85
CA ASP A 28 19.35 20.47 -41.70
C ASP A 28 19.17 21.96 -42.10
N SER A 29 19.61 22.33 -43.31
CA SER A 29 19.37 23.67 -43.88
C SER A 29 17.91 23.95 -44.24
N SER A 30 17.13 22.90 -44.51
CA SER A 30 15.69 22.97 -44.78
C SER A 30 14.89 23.04 -43.47
N LEU A 31 15.36 22.38 -42.40
CA LEU A 31 14.77 22.48 -41.05
C LEU A 31 15.04 23.84 -40.38
N SER A 32 16.16 24.50 -40.67
CA SER A 32 16.45 25.84 -40.14
C SER A 32 15.64 26.97 -40.81
N THR A 33 14.97 26.68 -41.93
CA THR A 33 14.10 27.62 -42.66
C THR A 33 12.61 27.36 -42.42
N VAL A 34 12.25 26.25 -41.78
CA VAL A 34 10.93 26.08 -41.16
C VAL A 34 10.89 26.90 -39.87
N THR A 35 10.36 28.11 -39.96
CA THR A 35 9.86 28.83 -38.78
C THR A 35 8.70 28.01 -38.21
N GLY A 36 8.97 27.15 -37.22
CA GLY A 36 7.98 26.31 -36.55
C GLY A 36 6.95 27.14 -35.78
N GLN A 37 6.07 27.81 -36.50
CA GLN A 37 4.92 28.55 -35.98
C GLN A 37 3.64 27.71 -36.03
N ASP A 38 3.63 26.67 -36.87
CA ASP A 38 2.54 25.70 -37.00
C ASP A 38 2.97 24.39 -36.34
N GLY A 39 2.33 23.99 -35.24
CA GLY A 39 2.62 22.73 -34.56
C GLY A 39 2.41 21.49 -35.43
N ILE A 40 2.76 20.33 -34.88
CA ILE A 40 2.64 19.03 -35.53
C ILE A 40 1.47 18.27 -34.92
N SER A 41 0.45 17.94 -35.74
CA SER A 41 -0.62 17.01 -35.35
C SER A 41 -0.42 15.66 -36.03
N ILE A 42 -0.35 14.60 -35.24
CA ILE A 42 -0.25 13.21 -35.70
C ILE A 42 -1.55 12.51 -35.30
N THR A 43 -2.31 12.06 -36.30
CA THR A 43 -3.42 11.12 -36.09
C THR A 43 -3.01 9.75 -36.60
N HIS A 44 -3.13 8.75 -35.73
CA HIS A 44 -2.83 7.35 -36.03
C HIS A 44 -4.08 6.50 -35.76
N GLU A 45 -4.42 5.62 -36.68
CA GLU A 45 -5.58 4.75 -36.58
C GLU A 45 -5.17 3.32 -36.92
N VAL A 46 -5.45 2.38 -36.02
CA VAL A 46 -5.15 0.95 -36.22
C VAL A 46 -6.31 0.09 -35.75
N SER A 47 -6.57 -1.00 -36.46
CA SER A 47 -7.59 -1.98 -36.05
C SER A 47 -7.13 -2.84 -34.87
N LYS A 48 -5.84 -3.20 -34.85
CA LYS A 48 -5.20 -3.95 -33.76
C LYS A 48 -3.68 -3.79 -33.76
N VAL A 49 -3.06 -3.97 -32.60
CA VAL A 49 -1.61 -4.08 -32.42
C VAL A 49 -1.29 -5.44 -31.82
N VAL A 50 -0.27 -6.11 -32.37
CA VAL A 50 0.23 -7.39 -31.83
C VAL A 50 1.74 -7.25 -31.64
N ILE A 51 2.23 -7.60 -30.45
CA ILE A 51 3.64 -7.60 -30.10
C ILE A 51 3.99 -8.97 -29.54
N ASP A 52 4.83 -9.73 -30.23
CA ASP A 52 5.23 -11.06 -29.78
C ASP A 52 5.93 -11.00 -28.43
N GLN A 53 6.91 -10.09 -28.27
CA GLN A 53 7.66 -9.89 -27.04
C GLN A 53 8.16 -8.45 -26.90
N ALA A 54 7.95 -7.86 -25.72
CA ALA A 54 8.58 -6.61 -25.30
C ALA A 54 9.33 -6.87 -23.98
N ASN A 55 10.65 -6.68 -23.96
CA ASN A 55 11.47 -7.01 -22.78
C ASN A 55 12.21 -5.75 -22.27
N TRP A 56 12.07 -5.45 -20.99
CA TRP A 56 12.95 -4.55 -20.25
C TRP A 56 14.18 -5.35 -19.78
N VAL A 57 15.37 -4.87 -20.11
CA VAL A 57 16.65 -5.48 -19.69
C VAL A 57 17.13 -4.77 -18.44
N ASP A 58 17.24 -5.52 -17.34
CA ASP A 58 17.80 -5.02 -16.10
C ASP A 58 19.31 -5.34 -16.03
N TYR A 59 20.09 -4.32 -15.72
CA TYR A 59 21.54 -4.40 -15.62
C TYR A 59 22.03 -4.92 -14.25
N SER A 60 21.14 -5.09 -13.28
CA SER A 60 21.41 -5.56 -11.91
C SER A 60 22.39 -6.76 -11.83
N ASN A 61 22.34 -7.66 -12.81
CA ASN A 61 23.22 -8.83 -12.98
C ASN A 61 23.90 -8.82 -14.37
N THR A 62 24.69 -7.79 -14.68
CA THR A 62 25.43 -7.64 -15.95
C THR A 62 24.58 -7.54 -17.22
N GLY A 63 23.29 -7.18 -17.09
CA GLY A 63 22.36 -7.05 -18.23
C GLY A 63 21.74 -8.37 -18.70
N LYS A 64 21.78 -9.42 -17.86
CA LYS A 64 21.28 -10.77 -18.19
C LYS A 64 19.83 -11.01 -17.78
N MET A 65 19.32 -10.19 -16.86
CA MET A 65 17.96 -10.29 -16.34
C MET A 65 17.00 -9.47 -17.21
N LYS A 66 15.81 -10.01 -17.47
CA LYS A 66 14.77 -9.29 -18.22
C LYS A 66 13.41 -9.51 -17.60
N LEU A 67 12.60 -8.46 -17.58
CA LEU A 67 11.15 -8.54 -17.41
C LEU A 67 10.50 -8.38 -18.78
N GLY A 68 9.60 -9.28 -19.14
CA GLY A 68 9.03 -9.39 -20.47
C GLY A 68 7.50 -9.40 -20.46
N LEU A 69 6.92 -8.71 -21.44
CA LEU A 69 5.51 -8.84 -21.82
C LEU A 69 5.47 -9.68 -23.11
N HIS A 70 4.91 -10.87 -23.05
CA HIS A 70 4.85 -11.78 -24.20
C HIS A 70 3.41 -11.96 -24.67
N ASN A 71 3.25 -12.07 -25.99
CA ASN A 71 1.98 -12.17 -26.70
C ASN A 71 1.03 -11.03 -26.33
N VAL A 72 1.49 -9.79 -26.53
CA VAL A 72 0.68 -8.60 -26.30
C VAL A 72 -0.28 -8.40 -27.46
N ARG A 73 -1.55 -8.17 -27.15
CA ARG A 73 -2.59 -7.84 -28.12
C ARG A 73 -3.33 -6.60 -27.64
N VAL A 74 -3.54 -5.62 -28.52
CA VAL A 74 -4.29 -4.40 -28.25
C VAL A 74 -5.34 -4.20 -29.33
N GLU A 75 -6.59 -4.02 -28.93
CA GLU A 75 -7.76 -3.94 -29.82
C GLU A 75 -8.68 -2.81 -29.37
N GLY A 76 -9.39 -2.19 -30.32
CA GLY A 76 -10.43 -1.23 -29.99
C GLY A 76 -11.70 -1.92 -29.47
N ILE A 77 -12.52 -1.17 -28.77
CA ILE A 77 -13.76 -1.68 -28.17
C ILE A 77 -14.85 -1.76 -29.23
N HIS A 78 -15.74 -2.75 -29.13
CA HIS A 78 -16.84 -2.97 -30.08
C HIS A 78 -16.35 -3.05 -31.55
N GLN A 79 -15.17 -3.63 -31.78
CA GLN A 79 -14.55 -3.79 -33.09
C GLN A 79 -14.28 -2.46 -33.83
N GLN A 80 -14.19 -1.35 -33.08
CA GLN A 80 -13.77 -0.07 -33.63
C GLN A 80 -12.24 0.00 -33.75
N ASN A 81 -11.75 0.85 -34.65
CA ASN A 81 -10.33 1.13 -34.72
C ASN A 81 -9.89 1.96 -33.51
N ILE A 82 -8.66 1.75 -33.06
CA ILE A 82 -8.01 2.57 -32.04
C ILE A 82 -7.48 3.81 -32.74
N LYS A 83 -8.12 4.95 -32.48
CA LYS A 83 -7.63 6.26 -32.91
C LYS A 83 -6.80 6.91 -31.80
N SER A 84 -5.57 7.25 -32.12
CA SER A 84 -4.66 8.03 -31.29
C SER A 84 -4.36 9.37 -31.95
N THR A 85 -4.40 10.46 -31.19
CA THR A 85 -3.98 11.79 -31.63
C THR A 85 -2.82 12.27 -30.75
N LEU A 86 -1.86 12.95 -31.36
CA LEU A 86 -0.74 13.60 -30.70
C LEU A 86 -0.52 14.96 -31.36
N ASP A 87 -0.83 16.04 -30.67
CA ASP A 87 -0.59 17.41 -31.09
C ASP A 87 0.60 17.96 -30.31
N VAL A 88 1.59 18.48 -31.03
CA VAL A 88 2.82 19.06 -30.48
C VAL A 88 2.98 20.47 -31.02
N ASP A 89 2.74 21.46 -30.18
CA ASP A 89 2.96 22.86 -30.52
C ASP A 89 4.22 23.37 -29.83
N VAL A 90 5.04 24.11 -30.57
CA VAL A 90 6.21 24.80 -30.03
C VAL A 90 6.05 26.28 -30.37
N GLY A 91 6.13 27.14 -29.36
CA GLY A 91 5.79 28.55 -29.54
C GLY A 91 6.62 29.46 -28.66
N LYS A 92 6.79 30.70 -29.11
CA LYS A 92 7.39 31.75 -28.26
C LYS A 92 6.39 32.15 -27.18
N THR A 93 6.83 32.13 -25.94
CA THR A 93 6.12 32.68 -24.77
C THR A 93 6.85 33.94 -24.28
N GLU A 94 6.31 34.60 -23.26
CA GLU A 94 7.00 35.71 -22.58
C GLU A 94 8.28 35.27 -21.84
N ARG A 95 8.42 33.97 -21.56
CA ARG A 95 9.52 33.38 -20.77
C ARG A 95 10.57 32.64 -21.62
N GLY A 96 10.29 32.41 -22.90
CA GLY A 96 11.20 31.69 -23.79
C GLY A 96 10.45 30.94 -24.88
N VAL A 97 10.89 29.71 -25.18
CA VAL A 97 10.20 28.79 -26.08
C VAL A 97 9.43 27.79 -25.24
N GLY A 98 8.11 27.79 -25.31
CA GLY A 98 7.23 26.84 -24.63
C GLY A 98 6.89 25.64 -25.52
N ILE A 99 6.46 24.55 -24.89
CA ILE A 99 6.04 23.32 -25.57
C ILE A 99 4.65 22.94 -25.05
N LYS A 100 3.72 22.63 -25.95
CA LYS A 100 2.43 22.02 -25.62
C LYS A 100 2.34 20.66 -26.29
N ILE A 101 2.07 19.61 -25.51
CA ILE A 101 1.89 18.24 -25.98
C ILE A 101 0.52 17.77 -25.53
N GLN A 102 -0.38 17.50 -26.47
CA GLN A 102 -1.71 16.97 -26.22
C GLN A 102 -1.84 15.59 -26.87
N GLY A 103 -2.11 14.57 -26.07
CA GLY A 103 -2.31 13.20 -26.52
C GLY A 103 -3.71 12.71 -26.16
N SER A 104 -4.36 12.02 -27.08
CA SER A 104 -5.58 11.26 -26.78
C SER A 104 -5.54 9.88 -27.42
N ILE A 105 -6.01 8.86 -26.70
CA ILE A 105 -6.16 7.50 -27.23
C ILE A 105 -7.60 7.06 -26.97
N SER A 106 -8.28 6.63 -28.04
CA SER A 106 -9.64 6.10 -27.97
C SER A 106 -9.72 4.88 -27.04
N PRO A 107 -10.90 4.58 -26.46
CA PRO A 107 -11.10 3.39 -25.63
C PRO A 107 -10.55 2.11 -26.27
N PHE A 108 -9.80 1.31 -25.51
CA PHE A 108 -9.14 0.11 -26.00
C PHE A 108 -9.11 -1.00 -24.95
N GLN A 109 -8.80 -2.22 -25.39
CA GLN A 109 -8.46 -3.37 -24.56
C GLN A 109 -7.07 -3.88 -24.95
N ALA A 110 -6.19 -4.01 -23.98
CA ALA A 110 -4.87 -4.60 -24.10
C ALA A 110 -4.76 -5.84 -23.21
N THR A 111 -4.21 -6.92 -23.74
CA THR A 111 -3.94 -8.17 -23.02
C THR A 111 -2.50 -8.59 -23.23
N VAL A 112 -1.80 -8.92 -22.14
CA VAL A 112 -0.50 -9.57 -22.11
C VAL A 112 -0.73 -10.99 -21.60
N GLU A 113 -0.55 -11.98 -22.48
CA GLU A 113 -0.80 -13.38 -22.11
C GLU A 113 0.17 -13.88 -21.04
N LYS A 114 1.43 -13.41 -21.09
CA LYS A 114 2.49 -13.87 -20.18
C LYS A 114 3.39 -12.73 -19.72
N LEU A 115 3.45 -12.54 -18.40
CA LEU A 115 4.44 -11.74 -17.70
C LEU A 115 5.66 -12.62 -17.43
N MET A 116 6.77 -12.36 -18.11
CA MET A 116 7.93 -13.23 -18.11
C MET A 116 9.08 -12.64 -17.29
N LEU A 117 9.68 -13.46 -16.42
CA LEU A 117 10.98 -13.18 -15.82
C LEU A 117 12.02 -14.10 -16.49
N ILE A 118 13.00 -13.50 -17.14
CA ILE A 118 13.93 -14.20 -18.04
C ILE A 118 15.37 -13.95 -17.59
N CYS A 119 16.17 -15.01 -17.59
CA CYS A 119 17.61 -14.99 -17.40
C CYS A 119 18.26 -15.55 -18.65
N ASP A 120 19.17 -14.80 -19.29
CA ASP A 120 19.86 -15.28 -20.48
C ASP A 120 20.71 -16.54 -20.20
N THR A 121 21.02 -17.32 -21.23
CA THR A 121 21.56 -18.71 -21.18
C THR A 121 22.88 -18.93 -20.40
N SER A 122 23.47 -17.87 -19.82
CA SER A 122 24.66 -17.93 -18.98
C SER A 122 24.37 -17.88 -17.47
N CYS A 123 23.10 -17.84 -17.08
CA CYS A 123 22.70 -17.97 -15.68
C CYS A 123 22.81 -19.43 -15.23
N THR A 124 23.60 -19.70 -14.19
CA THR A 124 23.82 -21.05 -13.68
C THR A 124 22.65 -21.54 -12.82
N ASN A 125 22.31 -22.83 -12.93
CA ASN A 125 21.42 -23.60 -12.03
C ASN A 125 19.99 -23.06 -11.77
N THR A 126 19.46 -22.14 -12.58
CA THR A 126 18.09 -21.60 -12.42
C THR A 126 17.18 -21.86 -13.60
N VAL A 127 15.86 -21.78 -13.38
CA VAL A 127 14.87 -21.80 -14.46
C VAL A 127 15.06 -20.54 -15.30
N ALA A 128 15.57 -20.70 -16.53
CA ALA A 128 15.92 -19.59 -17.42
C ALA A 128 14.74 -18.67 -17.79
N GLN A 129 13.51 -19.16 -17.69
CA GLN A 129 12.29 -18.41 -18.00
C GLN A 129 11.17 -18.79 -17.04
N GLN A 130 10.52 -17.80 -16.45
CA GLN A 130 9.41 -17.97 -15.52
C GLN A 130 8.21 -17.15 -16.01
N ASN A 131 7.03 -17.76 -16.02
CA ASN A 131 5.78 -17.03 -16.23
C ASN A 131 5.19 -16.65 -14.87
N LEU A 132 4.95 -15.36 -14.65
CA LEU A 132 4.41 -14.81 -13.43
C LEU A 132 2.89 -14.60 -13.50
N GLY A 133 2.23 -14.86 -14.63
CA GLY A 133 0.79 -14.66 -14.84
C GLY A 133 0.50 -13.84 -16.09
N SER A 134 -0.71 -13.27 -16.19
CA SER A 134 -1.14 -12.40 -17.29
C SER A 134 -1.50 -11.00 -16.80
N LEU A 135 -1.52 -10.03 -17.71
CA LEU A 135 -1.97 -8.65 -17.42
C LEU A 135 -3.02 -8.23 -18.46
N SER A 136 -4.03 -7.48 -18.05
CA SER A 136 -4.97 -6.83 -18.95
C SER A 136 -5.19 -5.37 -18.55
N LEU A 137 -5.40 -4.51 -19.54
CA LEU A 137 -5.83 -3.13 -19.37
C LEU A 137 -7.01 -2.88 -20.31
N ALA A 138 -8.12 -2.35 -19.81
CA ALA A 138 -9.24 -1.91 -20.61
C ALA A 138 -9.66 -0.50 -20.20
N THR A 139 -10.01 0.37 -21.13
CA THR A 139 -10.51 1.72 -20.84
C THR A 139 -11.87 1.90 -21.48
N ILE A 140 -12.87 2.48 -20.82
CA ILE A 140 -14.17 2.78 -21.47
C ILE A 140 -14.30 4.24 -21.91
N SER A 141 -13.39 5.09 -21.43
CA SER A 141 -13.23 6.49 -21.83
C SER A 141 -11.86 6.71 -22.46
N PRO A 142 -11.70 7.75 -23.29
CA PRO A 142 -10.39 8.08 -23.87
C PRO A 142 -9.34 8.33 -22.78
N LEU A 143 -8.12 7.85 -23.02
CA LEU A 143 -6.94 8.28 -22.26
C LEU A 143 -6.53 9.66 -22.76
N ILE A 144 -6.37 10.62 -21.86
CA ILE A 144 -5.98 12.01 -22.22
C ILE A 144 -4.72 12.40 -21.46
N PHE A 145 -3.78 13.04 -22.16
CA PHE A 145 -2.57 13.64 -21.62
C PHE A 145 -2.42 15.05 -22.20
N ASN A 146 -2.16 16.05 -21.37
CA ASN A 146 -1.84 17.41 -21.79
C ASN A 146 -0.67 17.92 -20.94
N LEU A 147 0.42 18.30 -21.59
CA LEU A 147 1.57 18.94 -20.96
C LEU A 147 1.81 20.28 -21.63
N GLU A 148 1.84 21.36 -20.85
CA GLU A 148 2.15 22.70 -21.33
C GLU A 148 3.29 23.30 -20.52
N THR A 149 4.31 23.84 -21.17
CA THR A 149 5.45 24.49 -20.52
C THR A 149 5.69 25.87 -21.09
N THR A 150 6.18 26.79 -20.27
CA THR A 150 6.45 28.17 -20.69
C THR A 150 7.88 28.39 -21.19
N ALA A 151 8.84 27.56 -20.80
CA ALA A 151 10.26 27.76 -21.12
C ALA A 151 11.05 26.45 -21.20
N GLY A 152 10.89 25.71 -22.29
CA GLY A 152 11.50 24.42 -22.56
C GLY A 152 10.76 23.27 -21.89
N LEU A 153 11.15 22.02 -22.20
CA LEU A 153 10.53 20.83 -21.60
C LEU A 153 10.95 20.63 -20.13
N PHE A 154 12.21 20.93 -19.83
CA PHE A 154 12.81 20.73 -18.51
C PHE A 154 13.33 22.06 -17.97
N ASN A 155 12.58 22.68 -17.07
CA ASN A 155 12.95 23.92 -16.41
C ASN A 155 12.43 23.93 -14.98
N ARG A 156 13.36 24.08 -14.03
CA ARG A 156 13.04 24.06 -12.59
C ARG A 156 12.48 25.38 -12.07
N ASP A 157 12.66 26.46 -12.83
CA ASP A 157 12.32 27.82 -12.41
C ASP A 157 11.06 28.36 -13.11
N GLU A 158 10.53 27.64 -14.10
CA GLU A 158 9.37 28.04 -14.90
C GLU A 158 8.26 26.99 -14.85
N LYS A 159 7.02 27.46 -14.96
CA LYS A 159 5.84 26.61 -14.75
C LYS A 159 5.61 25.61 -15.87
N ALA A 160 5.18 24.41 -15.47
CA ALA A 160 4.59 23.39 -16.32
C ALA A 160 3.18 23.08 -15.81
N HIS A 161 2.26 22.84 -16.74
CA HIS A 161 0.90 22.37 -16.47
C HIS A 161 0.76 20.93 -17.00
N LEU A 162 0.15 20.06 -16.20
CA LEU A 162 -0.10 18.65 -16.55
C LEU A 162 -1.56 18.30 -16.27
N ASP A 163 -2.30 17.90 -17.31
CA ASP A 163 -3.48 17.06 -17.17
C ASP A 163 -3.14 15.61 -17.53
N PHE A 164 -3.51 14.68 -16.67
CA PHE A 164 -3.54 13.27 -16.98
C PHE A 164 -4.88 12.67 -16.58
N ARG A 165 -5.60 12.08 -17.55
CA ARG A 165 -6.94 11.53 -17.34
C ARG A 165 -6.97 10.07 -17.78
N LEU A 166 -6.73 9.18 -16.82
CA LEU A 166 -7.12 7.79 -16.90
C LEU A 166 -8.41 7.61 -16.12
N GLN A 167 -9.52 7.47 -16.82
CA GLN A 167 -10.86 7.44 -16.23
C GLN A 167 -11.51 6.07 -16.50
N ASN A 168 -12.20 5.53 -15.50
CA ASN A 168 -12.96 4.28 -15.57
C ASN A 168 -12.18 3.11 -16.23
N ALA A 169 -10.89 3.02 -15.96
CA ALA A 169 -10.04 1.98 -16.52
C ALA A 169 -10.19 0.67 -15.72
N SER A 170 -9.83 -0.46 -16.31
CA SER A 170 -9.79 -1.75 -15.64
C SER A 170 -8.42 -2.38 -15.84
N ILE A 171 -7.68 -2.59 -14.76
CA ILE A 171 -6.38 -3.29 -14.79
C ILE A 171 -6.55 -4.65 -14.11
N GLY A 172 -6.29 -5.73 -14.84
CA GLY A 172 -6.43 -7.10 -14.36
C GLY A 172 -5.08 -7.81 -14.30
N TYR A 173 -4.79 -8.49 -13.19
CA TYR A 173 -3.74 -9.50 -13.11
C TYR A 173 -4.39 -10.88 -13.09
N GLY A 174 -3.95 -11.77 -13.97
CA GLY A 174 -4.58 -13.07 -14.19
C GLY A 174 -3.68 -14.26 -13.82
N LEU A 175 -4.29 -15.27 -13.22
CA LEU A 175 -3.67 -16.54 -12.85
C LEU A 175 -4.74 -17.65 -12.83
N ASN A 176 -4.43 -18.82 -13.37
CA ASN A 176 -5.32 -19.99 -13.41
C ASN A 176 -6.74 -19.71 -13.96
N GLY A 177 -6.89 -18.78 -14.91
CA GLY A 177 -8.19 -18.43 -15.50
C GLY A 177 -9.06 -17.49 -14.66
N HIS A 178 -8.54 -16.97 -13.55
CA HIS A 178 -9.17 -15.94 -12.73
C HIS A 178 -8.37 -14.64 -12.80
N ASN A 179 -9.04 -13.52 -12.54
CA ASN A 179 -8.42 -12.20 -12.51
C ASN A 179 -8.70 -11.50 -11.18
N LEU A 180 -7.66 -10.86 -10.64
CA LEU A 180 -7.77 -9.77 -9.68
C LEU A 180 -7.75 -8.46 -10.47
N THR A 181 -8.82 -7.67 -10.37
CA THR A 181 -9.03 -6.52 -11.22
C THR A 181 -9.23 -5.26 -10.39
N LEU A 182 -8.43 -4.23 -10.67
CA LEU A 182 -8.74 -2.85 -10.33
C LEU A 182 -9.80 -2.37 -11.32
N LYS A 183 -11.07 -2.46 -10.96
CA LYS A 183 -12.22 -2.05 -11.77
C LYS A 183 -12.45 -0.54 -11.59
N ASP A 184 -12.85 0.15 -12.65
CA ASP A 184 -13.13 1.59 -12.64
C ASP A 184 -12.02 2.43 -11.99
N LEU A 185 -10.77 2.04 -12.26
CA LEU A 185 -9.57 2.75 -11.88
C LEU A 185 -9.62 4.17 -12.46
N ASN A 186 -9.57 5.13 -11.55
CA ASN A 186 -9.37 6.53 -11.87
C ASN A 186 -7.98 6.95 -11.43
N PHE A 187 -7.29 7.66 -12.32
CA PHE A 187 -6.13 8.48 -12.02
C PHE A 187 -6.31 9.76 -12.82
N ASN A 188 -7.13 10.66 -12.27
CA ASN A 188 -7.58 11.90 -12.89
C ASN A 188 -6.92 13.08 -12.16
N ILE A 189 -5.83 13.57 -12.74
CA ILE A 189 -4.94 14.56 -12.14
C ILE A 189 -4.86 15.78 -13.05
N SER A 190 -4.97 16.97 -12.44
CA SER A 190 -4.61 18.24 -13.05
C SER A 190 -3.71 18.99 -12.08
N ALA A 191 -2.54 19.44 -12.54
CA ALA A 191 -1.59 20.12 -11.67
C ALA A 191 -0.78 21.19 -12.41
N ASP A 192 -0.52 22.28 -11.70
CA ASP A 192 0.55 23.21 -12.04
C ASP A 192 1.79 22.89 -11.20
N GLY A 193 2.98 23.08 -11.76
CA GLY A 193 4.22 22.78 -11.07
C GLY A 193 5.45 23.06 -11.92
N TYR A 194 6.46 22.23 -11.73
CA TYR A 194 7.78 22.33 -12.35
C TYR A 194 8.20 20.94 -12.82
N MET A 195 8.75 20.87 -14.02
CA MET A 195 9.28 19.64 -14.63
C MET A 195 10.76 19.85 -14.95
N TYR A 196 11.65 19.02 -14.40
CA TYR A 196 13.09 19.21 -14.56
C TYR A 196 13.88 17.90 -14.45
N ILE A 197 15.17 17.98 -14.78
CA ILE A 197 16.13 16.88 -14.58
C ILE A 197 17.01 17.23 -13.38
N ASP A 198 17.08 16.32 -12.42
CA ASP A 198 17.95 16.39 -11.25
C ASP A 198 19.08 15.34 -11.36
N PRO A 199 20.33 15.65 -10.98
CA PRO A 199 21.44 14.70 -11.04
C PRO A 199 21.25 13.45 -10.18
N THR A 200 20.48 13.54 -9.09
CA THR A 200 20.22 12.45 -8.16
C THR A 200 18.85 11.83 -8.36
N GLU A 201 17.83 12.66 -8.63
CA GLU A 201 16.44 12.20 -8.70
C GLU A 201 16.00 11.84 -10.13
N GLY A 202 16.78 12.21 -11.15
CA GLY A 202 16.47 11.97 -12.56
C GLY A 202 15.37 12.89 -13.06
N ILE A 203 14.29 12.33 -13.61
CA ILE A 203 13.16 13.15 -14.07
C ILE A 203 12.28 13.46 -12.87
N VAL A 204 12.01 14.74 -12.63
CA VAL A 204 11.23 15.22 -11.49
C VAL A 204 10.04 16.05 -11.94
N LEU A 205 8.88 15.76 -11.35
CA LEU A 205 7.68 16.58 -11.37
C LEU A 205 7.43 17.04 -9.93
N ALA A 206 7.32 18.35 -9.70
CA ALA A 206 7.07 18.90 -8.37
C ALA A 206 6.14 20.11 -8.41
N THR A 207 5.27 20.30 -7.42
CA THR A 207 4.42 21.51 -7.34
C THR A 207 5.13 22.68 -6.67
N LYS A 208 6.16 22.40 -5.87
CA LYS A 208 6.87 23.40 -5.09
C LYS A 208 8.09 23.95 -5.82
N SER A 209 8.25 25.27 -5.78
CA SER A 209 9.35 25.98 -6.42
C SER A 209 10.70 25.60 -5.83
N LYS A 210 11.78 25.80 -6.60
CA LYS A 210 13.16 25.50 -6.18
C LYS A 210 13.56 26.08 -4.82
N ASN A 211 13.13 27.31 -4.54
CA ASN A 211 13.41 28.03 -3.29
C ASN A 211 12.38 27.72 -2.17
N GLY A 212 11.39 26.88 -2.44
CA GLY A 212 10.32 26.53 -1.51
C GLY A 212 9.29 27.63 -1.24
N ALA A 213 9.39 28.78 -1.90
CA ALA A 213 8.58 29.97 -1.61
C ALA A 213 7.17 29.93 -2.23
N THR A 214 6.96 29.12 -3.27
CA THR A 214 5.67 29.01 -3.97
C THR A 214 5.33 27.54 -4.14
N ASP A 215 4.07 27.22 -3.91
CA ASP A 215 3.52 25.87 -4.11
C ASP A 215 2.24 25.96 -4.93
N HIS A 216 1.90 24.85 -5.57
CA HIS A 216 0.77 24.71 -6.47
C HIS A 216 -0.08 23.51 -6.08
N VAL A 217 -1.33 23.51 -6.52
CA VAL A 217 -2.31 22.48 -6.18
C VAL A 217 -2.29 21.39 -7.24
N ILE A 218 -2.35 20.14 -6.77
CA ILE A 218 -2.74 18.97 -7.57
C ILE A 218 -4.22 18.71 -7.31
N GLU A 219 -5.06 18.81 -8.32
CA GLU A 219 -6.49 18.50 -8.19
C GLU A 219 -6.73 17.02 -8.53
N LEU A 220 -7.24 16.25 -7.56
CA LEU A 220 -7.79 14.91 -7.77
C LEU A 220 -9.27 15.02 -8.09
N GLY A 221 -9.58 15.42 -9.32
CA GLY A 221 -10.95 15.69 -9.75
C GLY A 221 -11.79 14.42 -9.80
N ARG A 222 -12.98 14.44 -9.19
CA ARG A 222 -13.93 13.32 -9.25
C ARG A 222 -14.34 13.01 -10.70
N VAL A 223 -14.62 11.74 -10.99
CA VAL A 223 -14.90 11.25 -12.34
C VAL A 223 -16.35 10.76 -12.42
N SER A 224 -17.05 11.09 -13.50
CA SER A 224 -18.43 10.61 -13.71
C SER A 224 -18.46 9.08 -13.76
N ASP A 225 -19.39 8.50 -13.01
CA ASP A 225 -19.68 7.07 -13.04
C ASP A 225 -20.54 6.74 -14.27
N LEU A 226 -20.03 5.87 -15.13
CA LEU A 226 -20.67 5.53 -16.41
C LEU A 226 -21.32 4.14 -16.41
N THR A 227 -21.19 3.38 -15.32
CA THR A 227 -21.51 1.94 -15.31
C THR A 227 -22.68 1.62 -14.38
N ASP A 228 -22.69 2.17 -13.16
CA ASP A 228 -23.57 1.70 -12.09
C ASP A 228 -24.24 2.88 -11.35
N VAL A 229 -25.19 3.56 -12.00
CA VAL A 229 -25.87 4.76 -11.45
C VAL A 229 -27.34 4.52 -11.14
N HIS A 230 -27.74 4.80 -9.90
CA HIS A 230 -29.12 4.78 -9.44
C HIS A 230 -29.95 5.90 -10.08
N SER A 231 -31.22 5.61 -10.42
CA SER A 231 -32.13 6.56 -11.09
C SER A 231 -32.36 7.88 -10.34
N SER A 232 -32.12 7.91 -9.02
CA SER A 232 -32.25 9.12 -8.20
C SER A 232 -31.01 10.01 -8.17
N ARG A 233 -29.91 9.63 -8.85
CA ARG A 233 -28.66 10.41 -8.91
C ARG A 233 -28.51 11.04 -10.30
N SER A 234 -28.40 12.36 -10.37
CA SER A 234 -28.10 13.09 -11.62
C SER A 234 -26.59 13.23 -11.89
N ASP A 235 -25.77 13.29 -10.84
CA ASP A 235 -24.34 13.63 -10.91
C ASP A 235 -23.47 12.63 -10.12
N ALA A 236 -23.71 11.33 -10.34
CA ALA A 236 -22.97 10.27 -9.70
C ALA A 236 -21.48 10.29 -10.12
N THR A 237 -20.58 10.33 -9.13
CA THR A 237 -19.14 10.40 -9.37
C THR A 237 -18.37 9.44 -8.48
N ASN A 238 -17.30 8.88 -9.05
CA ASN A 238 -16.27 8.12 -8.35
C ASN A 238 -15.09 9.03 -7.99
N PRO A 239 -14.26 8.63 -7.01
CA PRO A 239 -13.07 9.38 -6.62
C PRO A 239 -12.12 9.64 -7.79
N GLY A 240 -11.39 10.76 -7.75
CA GLY A 240 -10.39 11.11 -8.77
C GLY A 240 -9.19 10.17 -8.83
N VAL A 241 -8.80 9.62 -7.66
CA VAL A 241 -8.02 8.38 -7.58
C VAL A 241 -8.93 7.31 -7.00
N ASN A 242 -9.22 6.26 -7.75
CA ASN A 242 -10.12 5.18 -7.32
C ASN A 242 -9.46 3.81 -7.52
N LEU A 243 -9.39 3.02 -6.45
CA LEU A 243 -8.86 1.65 -6.45
C LEU A 243 -9.97 0.71 -5.98
N ASP A 244 -10.79 0.22 -6.92
CA ASP A 244 -11.84 -0.77 -6.64
C ASP A 244 -11.34 -2.17 -7.05
N LEU A 245 -11.04 -3.02 -6.07
CA LEU A 245 -10.56 -4.38 -6.28
C LEU A 245 -11.72 -5.38 -6.36
N ARG A 246 -11.75 -6.14 -7.46
CA ARG A 246 -12.70 -7.22 -7.72
C ARG A 246 -12.00 -8.50 -8.13
N TYR A 247 -12.67 -9.63 -7.96
CA TYR A 247 -12.09 -10.95 -8.23
C TYR A 247 -13.07 -11.87 -8.97
N GLY A 248 -12.61 -12.53 -10.02
CA GLY A 248 -13.40 -13.53 -10.72
C GLY A 248 -12.82 -13.93 -12.08
N SER A 249 -13.38 -14.99 -12.66
CA SER A 249 -13.04 -15.46 -14.02
C SER A 249 -13.77 -14.69 -15.11
N ASP A 250 -14.97 -14.18 -14.84
CA ASP A 250 -15.77 -13.37 -15.77
C ASP A 250 -15.63 -11.87 -15.46
N PRO A 251 -15.01 -11.07 -16.35
CA PRO A 251 -14.91 -9.61 -16.19
C PRO A 251 -16.25 -8.89 -16.02
N ALA A 252 -17.36 -9.45 -16.52
CA ALA A 252 -18.69 -8.85 -16.39
C ALA A 252 -19.34 -9.13 -15.03
N ASN A 253 -18.91 -10.19 -14.33
CA ASN A 253 -19.54 -10.70 -13.11
C ASN A 253 -18.51 -10.99 -12.02
N GLN A 254 -17.59 -10.06 -11.78
CA GLN A 254 -16.59 -10.21 -10.72
C GLN A 254 -17.19 -9.98 -9.32
N LYS A 255 -16.64 -10.69 -8.34
CA LYS A 255 -16.98 -10.59 -6.92
C LYS A 255 -16.23 -9.42 -6.25
N ASN A 256 -16.73 -8.97 -5.11
CA ASN A 256 -16.36 -7.71 -4.48
C ASN A 256 -15.30 -7.91 -3.37
N LEU A 257 -14.14 -7.23 -3.45
CA LEU A 257 -13.15 -7.26 -2.38
C LEU A 257 -13.19 -6.00 -1.52
N ILE A 258 -12.63 -4.90 -2.03
CA ILE A 258 -12.41 -3.68 -1.26
C ILE A 258 -12.24 -2.51 -2.22
N ARG A 259 -12.64 -1.31 -1.79
CA ARG A 259 -12.35 -0.07 -2.50
C ARG A 259 -11.57 0.91 -1.64
N MET A 260 -10.70 1.67 -2.28
CA MET A 260 -10.01 2.83 -1.70
C MET A 260 -10.13 4.01 -2.67
N GLY A 261 -10.24 5.23 -2.15
CA GLY A 261 -10.35 6.41 -3.00
C GLY A 261 -9.72 7.65 -2.40
N ALA A 262 -9.36 8.61 -3.25
CA ALA A 262 -8.93 9.95 -2.84
C ALA A 262 -9.51 10.99 -3.81
N SER A 263 -9.85 12.17 -3.29
CA SER A 263 -10.38 13.30 -4.08
C SER A 263 -10.07 14.64 -3.43
N GLY A 264 -10.13 15.71 -4.24
CA GLY A 264 -9.84 17.07 -3.82
C GLY A 264 -8.38 17.48 -4.06
N ALA A 265 -7.98 18.59 -3.46
CA ALA A 265 -6.69 19.22 -3.70
C ALA A 265 -5.58 18.61 -2.83
N LEU A 266 -4.40 18.37 -3.41
CA LEU A 266 -3.15 18.07 -2.72
C LEU A 266 -2.15 19.22 -2.93
N THR A 267 -1.17 19.33 -2.05
CA THR A 267 -0.07 20.32 -2.13
C THR A 267 1.29 19.64 -1.94
N ASN A 268 2.38 20.37 -2.13
CA ASN A 268 3.75 19.89 -1.97
C ASN A 268 3.99 18.51 -2.63
N GLY A 269 3.40 18.33 -3.81
CA GLY A 269 3.47 17.07 -4.54
C GLY A 269 4.80 16.93 -5.25
N LYS A 270 5.36 15.73 -5.22
CA LYS A 270 6.60 15.39 -5.91
C LYS A 270 6.56 13.95 -6.42
N ILE A 271 6.97 13.76 -7.67
CA ILE A 271 7.22 12.45 -8.27
C ILE A 271 8.60 12.51 -8.92
N PHE A 272 9.42 11.48 -8.73
CA PHE A 272 10.68 11.36 -9.44
C PHE A 272 10.93 9.95 -9.97
N LEU A 273 11.80 9.84 -10.98
CA LEU A 273 12.16 8.59 -11.63
C LEU A 273 13.61 8.60 -12.11
N ASN A 274 14.40 7.59 -11.73
CA ASN A 274 15.76 7.37 -12.18
C ASN A 274 16.16 5.88 -12.11
N ALA A 275 17.46 5.60 -12.27
CA ALA A 275 18.05 4.27 -12.18
C ALA A 275 19.15 4.18 -11.10
N ASP A 276 19.23 5.16 -10.19
CA ASP A 276 20.13 5.13 -9.03
C ASP A 276 19.64 4.07 -8.04
N GLN A 277 20.54 3.18 -7.62
CA GLN A 277 20.25 2.07 -6.71
C GLN A 277 21.07 2.18 -5.41
N THR A 278 21.78 3.29 -5.19
CA THR A 278 22.66 3.48 -4.04
C THR A 278 21.93 3.39 -2.69
N GLY A 279 20.65 3.77 -2.65
CA GLY A 279 19.79 3.72 -1.46
C GLY A 279 19.08 2.39 -1.22
N LEU A 280 19.12 1.41 -2.13
CA LEU A 280 18.40 0.14 -1.98
C LEU A 280 18.78 -0.62 -0.69
N ALA A 281 20.04 -0.51 -0.28
CA ALA A 281 20.58 -1.16 0.93
C ALA A 281 20.37 -0.34 2.21
N ASN A 282 19.85 0.89 2.12
CA ASN A 282 19.77 1.83 3.22
C ASN A 282 18.39 1.72 3.89
N PHE A 283 18.36 1.22 5.11
CA PHE A 283 17.17 1.14 5.94
C PHE A 283 17.24 2.20 7.01
N ASN A 284 16.18 2.97 7.16
CA ASN A 284 16.08 3.89 8.27
C ASN A 284 15.53 3.16 9.50
N THR A 285 15.99 3.53 10.69
CA THR A 285 15.52 3.01 11.99
C THR A 285 15.59 4.10 13.04
N VAL A 286 14.71 4.08 14.04
CA VAL A 286 14.73 5.05 15.14
C VAL A 286 15.77 4.68 16.19
N ASN A 287 16.58 5.64 16.60
CA ASN A 287 17.47 5.51 17.73
C ASN A 287 16.67 5.59 19.05
N ALA A 288 16.80 4.57 19.90
CA ALA A 288 16.07 4.49 21.16
C ALA A 288 16.41 5.60 22.19
N THR A 289 17.50 6.35 22.00
CA THR A 289 17.99 7.34 22.98
C THR A 289 17.45 8.74 22.71
N ASP A 290 17.56 9.22 21.47
CA ASP A 290 17.13 10.58 21.07
C ASP A 290 15.87 10.57 20.20
N LEU A 291 15.32 9.37 19.92
CA LEU A 291 14.13 9.14 19.09
C LEU A 291 14.27 9.66 17.66
N LYS A 292 15.50 9.89 17.18
CA LYS A 292 15.74 10.34 15.81
C LYS A 292 15.94 9.16 14.88
N GLU A 293 15.42 9.31 13.68
CA GLU A 293 15.68 8.39 12.58
C GLU A 293 17.17 8.41 12.19
N THR A 294 17.72 7.23 11.93
CA THR A 294 19.11 7.01 11.50
C THR A 294 19.16 5.96 10.41
N THR A 295 19.99 6.18 9.40
CA THR A 295 20.17 5.23 8.29
C THR A 295 21.21 4.16 8.63
N ARG A 296 20.86 2.90 8.36
CA ARG A 296 21.73 1.73 8.49
C ARG A 296 21.81 1.01 7.14
N LYS A 297 23.01 0.57 6.77
CA LYS A 297 23.24 -0.10 5.49
C LYS A 297 23.31 -1.62 5.67
N ALA A 298 22.42 -2.34 4.98
CA ALA A 298 22.42 -3.79 4.91
C ALA A 298 23.47 -4.31 3.90
N GLN A 299 23.91 -5.54 4.08
CA GLN A 299 24.78 -6.24 3.12
C GLN A 299 23.93 -6.98 2.07
N GLY A 300 24.57 -7.50 1.01
CA GLY A 300 23.91 -8.38 0.03
C GLY A 300 23.13 -7.69 -1.09
N TYR A 301 23.23 -6.35 -1.21
CA TYR A 301 22.61 -5.55 -2.28
C TYR A 301 23.68 -5.01 -3.24
N ASP A 302 24.25 -5.86 -4.10
CA ASP A 302 25.20 -5.44 -5.16
C ASP A 302 24.52 -5.41 -6.55
N THR A 303 23.37 -4.74 -6.63
CA THR A 303 22.59 -4.62 -7.87
C THR A 303 22.98 -3.35 -8.63
N LYS A 304 23.50 -3.52 -9.85
CA LYS A 304 23.84 -2.41 -10.75
C LYS A 304 22.76 -2.20 -11.81
N GLY A 305 21.67 -1.51 -11.49
CA GLY A 305 20.57 -1.26 -12.41
C GLY A 305 19.22 -1.64 -11.79
N GLY A 306 18.16 -1.06 -12.33
CA GLY A 306 16.82 -1.12 -11.78
C GLY A 306 16.07 0.17 -12.09
N LEU A 307 14.82 0.23 -11.61
CA LEU A 307 14.05 1.46 -11.55
C LEU A 307 14.05 1.96 -10.12
N HIS A 308 14.20 3.28 -9.94
CA HIS A 308 14.04 3.95 -8.66
C HIS A 308 13.06 5.10 -8.85
N LEU A 309 12.02 5.12 -8.02
CA LEU A 309 10.97 6.12 -8.05
C LEU A 309 10.55 6.51 -6.64
N GLY A 310 10.06 7.73 -6.49
CA GLY A 310 9.44 8.21 -5.25
C GLY A 310 8.24 9.09 -5.56
N LEU A 311 7.30 9.11 -4.61
CA LEU A 311 6.08 9.89 -4.69
C LEU A 311 5.73 10.42 -3.31
N ALA A 312 5.49 11.72 -3.20
CA ALA A 312 5.03 12.36 -1.97
C ALA A 312 4.00 13.44 -2.27
N ALA A 313 3.06 13.67 -1.35
CA ALA A 313 2.09 14.74 -1.40
C ALA A 313 1.51 15.05 -0.01
N GLU A 314 1.03 16.27 0.16
CA GLU A 314 0.33 16.73 1.35
C GLU A 314 -1.18 16.85 1.12
N PHE A 315 -1.96 16.41 2.10
CA PHE A 315 -3.41 16.46 2.09
C PHE A 315 -3.91 17.81 2.60
N THR A 316 -4.62 18.56 1.77
CA THR A 316 -5.19 19.84 2.17
C THR A 316 -6.36 19.64 3.13
N ARG A 317 -6.48 20.55 4.10
CA ARG A 317 -7.64 20.65 4.99
C ARG A 317 -8.41 21.95 4.74
N GLN A 318 -9.67 21.99 5.17
CA GLN A 318 -10.48 23.20 5.08
C GLN A 318 -9.74 24.40 5.72
N GLY A 319 -9.73 25.54 5.02
CA GLY A 319 -9.01 26.73 5.45
C GLY A 319 -7.52 26.76 5.09
N ASN A 320 -7.00 25.74 4.38
CA ASN A 320 -5.67 25.82 3.77
C ASN A 320 -5.63 27.01 2.76
N PRO A 321 -4.59 27.87 2.82
CA PRO A 321 -4.51 29.10 2.03
C PRO A 321 -4.40 28.87 0.50
N LEU A 322 -4.06 27.66 0.06
CA LEU A 322 -3.97 27.29 -1.36
C LEU A 322 -5.33 26.83 -1.94
N LEU A 323 -6.33 26.62 -1.09
CA LEU A 323 -7.69 26.29 -1.55
C LEU A 323 -8.38 27.56 -2.06
N THR A 324 -8.85 27.50 -3.31
CA THR A 324 -9.67 28.55 -3.93
C THR A 324 -11.15 28.13 -3.93
N ALA A 325 -12.06 28.99 -4.39
CA ALA A 325 -13.49 28.68 -4.48
C ALA A 325 -13.79 27.41 -5.32
N ASN A 326 -12.87 27.01 -6.21
CA ASN A 326 -13.02 25.87 -7.10
C ASN A 326 -12.34 24.59 -6.60
N HIS A 327 -11.58 24.65 -5.49
CA HIS A 327 -10.87 23.50 -4.94
C HIS A 327 -11.54 23.02 -3.65
N GLN A 328 -11.61 21.70 -3.47
CA GLN A 328 -12.10 21.08 -2.24
C GLN A 328 -10.94 20.52 -1.43
N ALA A 329 -11.08 20.50 -0.10
CA ALA A 329 -10.11 19.84 0.77
C ALA A 329 -10.03 18.34 0.47
N THR A 330 -8.89 17.71 0.77
CA THR A 330 -8.71 16.29 0.49
C THR A 330 -9.68 15.42 1.29
N THR A 331 -10.24 14.41 0.63
CA THR A 331 -11.00 13.32 1.24
C THR A 331 -10.41 11.98 0.84
N LEU A 332 -10.50 11.01 1.75
CA LEU A 332 -10.09 9.62 1.52
C LEU A 332 -11.29 8.69 1.71
N GLU A 333 -11.44 7.66 0.90
CA GLU A 333 -12.54 6.70 0.98
C GLU A 333 -12.00 5.28 1.22
N LEU A 334 -12.67 4.49 2.06
CA LEU A 334 -12.38 3.07 2.29
C LEU A 334 -13.68 2.29 2.52
N GLY A 335 -13.85 1.14 1.85
CA GLY A 335 -15.03 0.31 2.10
C GLY A 335 -15.17 -0.89 1.18
N HIS A 336 -16.39 -1.41 1.11
CA HIS A 336 -16.72 -2.47 0.16
C HIS A 336 -16.94 -1.92 -1.24
N THR A 337 -16.97 -2.83 -2.21
CA THR A 337 -17.20 -2.53 -3.61
C THR A 337 -18.39 -3.32 -4.17
N GLY A 338 -18.74 -3.05 -5.43
CA GLY A 338 -19.86 -3.63 -6.15
C GLY A 338 -21.18 -2.93 -5.86
N LYS A 339 -22.24 -3.46 -6.47
CA LYS A 339 -23.59 -2.91 -6.32
C LYS A 339 -24.09 -3.12 -4.89
N GLY A 340 -24.85 -2.15 -4.39
CA GLY A 340 -25.46 -2.24 -3.06
C GLY A 340 -24.43 -2.17 -1.92
N SER A 341 -23.29 -1.51 -2.12
CA SER A 341 -22.17 -1.44 -1.18
C SER A 341 -22.08 -0.10 -0.46
N TYR A 342 -21.38 -0.12 0.67
CA TYR A 342 -21.12 1.06 1.50
C TYR A 342 -19.62 1.24 1.72
N ALA A 343 -19.23 2.48 1.93
CA ALA A 343 -17.88 2.88 2.31
C ALA A 343 -17.92 4.01 3.33
N ILE A 344 -16.75 4.40 3.82
CA ILE A 344 -16.55 5.51 4.74
C ILE A 344 -15.67 6.54 4.03
N GLU A 345 -16.12 7.79 4.00
CA GLU A 345 -15.31 8.94 3.60
C GLU A 345 -14.73 9.61 4.83
N PHE A 346 -13.42 9.79 4.84
CA PHE A 346 -12.62 10.47 5.84
C PHE A 346 -12.23 11.86 5.36
N SER A 347 -12.36 12.84 6.24
CA SER A 347 -12.02 14.25 5.98
C SER A 347 -11.45 14.93 7.22
N ASN A 348 -11.04 16.19 7.07
CA ASN A 348 -10.31 16.96 8.09
C ASN A 348 -9.06 16.20 8.55
N LEU A 349 -8.20 15.85 7.59
CA LEU A 349 -6.96 15.13 7.81
C LEU A 349 -5.94 16.05 8.48
N SER A 350 -5.36 15.61 9.59
CA SER A 350 -4.32 16.35 10.32
C SER A 350 -3.12 15.47 10.63
N PRO A 351 -1.92 16.05 10.81
CA PRO A 351 -0.79 15.32 11.39
C PRO A 351 -1.08 14.91 12.84
N LEU A 352 -0.15 14.19 13.45
CA LEU A 352 -0.25 13.69 14.82
C LEU A 352 -0.45 14.82 15.86
N ALA A 353 0.39 15.87 15.78
CA ALA A 353 0.40 16.98 16.72
C ALA A 353 -0.47 18.15 16.23
N ILE A 354 -1.38 18.62 17.09
CA ILE A 354 -2.24 19.79 16.84
C ILE A 354 -1.47 21.11 17.01
N ARG A 355 -0.44 21.10 17.86
CA ARG A 355 0.41 22.25 18.17
C ARG A 355 1.89 21.85 18.16
N ASN A 356 2.75 22.79 17.79
CA ASN A 356 4.20 22.59 17.68
C ASN A 356 4.96 22.92 18.98
N ALA A 357 4.28 23.55 19.95
CA ALA A 357 4.83 23.87 21.26
C ALA A 357 3.77 23.68 22.35
N ASN A 358 4.20 23.58 23.62
CA ASN A 358 3.32 23.60 24.79
C ASN A 358 2.77 25.02 25.07
N SER A 359 2.22 25.67 24.03
CA SER A 359 1.66 27.02 24.05
C SER A 359 0.31 27.02 23.33
N ILE A 360 -0.68 27.67 23.91
CA ILE A 360 -2.06 27.72 23.37
C ILE A 360 -2.14 28.33 21.96
N THR A 361 -1.17 29.17 21.57
CA THR A 361 -1.15 29.88 20.27
C THR A 361 -0.32 29.18 19.18
N ALA A 362 0.45 28.14 19.52
CA ALA A 362 1.43 27.53 18.61
C ALA A 362 0.81 26.41 17.75
N TYR A 363 -0.23 26.73 16.97
CA TYR A 363 -0.90 25.77 16.10
C TYR A 363 0.05 25.13 15.09
N ASN A 364 -0.16 23.84 14.84
CA ASN A 364 0.48 23.17 13.73
C ASN A 364 -0.24 23.54 12.42
N THR A 365 0.51 24.18 11.52
CA THR A 365 0.04 24.59 10.20
C THR A 365 0.38 23.58 9.11
N GLN A 366 1.12 22.53 9.42
CA GLN A 366 1.45 21.46 8.48
C GLN A 366 0.20 20.64 8.14
N ASN A 367 0.18 20.18 6.90
CA ASN A 367 -0.80 19.24 6.42
C ASN A 367 -0.46 17.81 6.88
N ALA A 368 -1.47 16.93 6.89
CA ALA A 368 -1.21 15.49 6.86
C ALA A 368 -0.55 15.12 5.52
N TYR A 369 0.18 14.02 5.44
CA TYR A 369 0.93 13.70 4.22
C TYR A 369 1.06 12.20 3.97
N ILE A 370 1.42 11.90 2.72
CA ILE A 370 1.93 10.61 2.27
C ILE A 370 3.27 10.84 1.57
N ASP A 371 4.27 10.03 1.91
CA ASP A 371 5.56 9.95 1.25
C ASP A 371 5.89 8.48 1.11
N LEU A 372 5.92 7.96 -0.12
CA LEU A 372 6.24 6.56 -0.37
C LEU A 372 7.72 6.22 -0.15
N GLY A 373 8.54 7.23 0.17
CA GLY A 373 9.98 7.11 0.27
C GLY A 373 10.60 6.70 -1.07
N ASP A 374 11.63 5.87 -0.99
CA ASP A 374 12.30 5.34 -2.18
C ASP A 374 11.75 3.95 -2.52
N ILE A 375 11.20 3.80 -3.73
CA ILE A 375 10.75 2.53 -4.27
C ILE A 375 11.75 2.05 -5.32
N TYR A 376 12.23 0.83 -5.16
CA TYR A 376 13.15 0.17 -6.08
C TYR A 376 12.49 -1.03 -6.72
N ILE A 377 12.64 -1.16 -8.04
CA ILE A 377 12.17 -2.32 -8.81
C ILE A 377 13.35 -2.90 -9.57
N ASN A 378 13.64 -4.18 -9.34
CA ASN A 378 14.75 -4.89 -9.97
C ASN A 378 14.31 -6.28 -10.41
N ALA A 379 14.94 -6.82 -11.44
CA ALA A 379 14.99 -8.25 -11.70
C ALA A 379 16.37 -8.74 -11.24
N ALA A 380 16.44 -9.71 -10.32
CA ALA A 380 17.70 -10.14 -9.71
C ALA A 380 17.80 -11.67 -9.64
N GLN A 381 19.01 -12.16 -9.37
CA GLN A 381 19.27 -13.56 -9.04
C GLN A 381 20.02 -13.61 -7.71
N THR A 382 19.38 -14.15 -6.68
CA THR A 382 20.00 -14.22 -5.34
C THR A 382 19.47 -15.42 -4.54
N PRO A 383 20.28 -16.04 -3.66
CA PRO A 383 19.79 -17.04 -2.71
C PRO A 383 19.17 -16.41 -1.46
N THR A 384 19.60 -15.20 -1.09
CA THR A 384 19.25 -14.54 0.18
C THR A 384 18.96 -13.05 0.00
N LEU A 385 18.28 -12.47 1.00
CA LEU A 385 18.16 -11.03 1.19
C LEU A 385 18.45 -10.68 2.64
N SER A 386 18.98 -9.48 2.86
CA SER A 386 19.17 -8.90 4.18
C SER A 386 18.07 -7.90 4.50
N PHE A 387 17.68 -7.77 5.77
CA PHE A 387 16.69 -6.79 6.20
C PHE A 387 17.02 -6.27 7.59
N ILE A 388 16.89 -4.95 7.81
CA ILE A 388 17.24 -4.33 9.09
C ILE A 388 15.97 -4.10 9.90
N ILE A 389 16.02 -4.52 11.16
CA ILE A 389 14.96 -4.30 12.15
C ILE A 389 15.43 -3.33 13.25
N ASN A 390 14.48 -2.67 13.91
CA ASN A 390 14.78 -1.81 15.05
C ASN A 390 15.06 -2.60 16.34
N GLU A 391 15.51 -1.86 17.36
CA GLU A 391 15.91 -2.42 18.65
C GLU A 391 14.75 -3.09 19.41
N ASN A 392 13.52 -2.55 19.31
CA ASN A 392 12.35 -3.17 19.93
C ASN A 392 12.03 -4.50 19.27
N MET A 393 12.05 -4.57 17.93
CA MET A 393 11.84 -5.81 17.20
C MET A 393 12.94 -6.83 17.44
N ARG A 394 14.21 -6.40 17.54
CA ARG A 394 15.32 -7.28 17.92
C ARG A 394 15.05 -7.99 19.25
N LYS A 395 14.58 -7.25 20.26
CA LYS A 395 14.21 -7.80 21.58
C LYS A 395 12.99 -8.72 21.52
N VAL A 396 11.94 -8.34 20.80
CA VAL A 396 10.71 -9.14 20.67
C VAL A 396 10.99 -10.47 19.98
N LEU A 397 11.84 -10.46 18.94
CA LEU A 397 12.21 -11.66 18.20
C LEU A 397 13.18 -12.56 18.97
N GLY A 398 14.03 -11.97 19.81
CA GLY A 398 15.11 -12.66 20.53
C GLY A 398 16.41 -12.72 19.73
N GLU A 399 16.62 -11.76 18.82
CA GLU A 399 17.76 -11.71 17.90
C GLU A 399 18.94 -10.95 18.51
N THR A 400 20.16 -11.32 18.15
CA THR A 400 21.37 -10.64 18.63
C THR A 400 21.79 -9.51 17.70
N ALA A 401 21.59 -9.69 16.40
CA ALA A 401 21.86 -8.69 15.36
C ALA A 401 20.57 -7.98 14.92
N ALA A 402 20.73 -6.76 14.42
CA ALA A 402 19.62 -6.01 13.82
C ALA A 402 19.47 -6.28 12.32
N GLU A 403 20.51 -6.83 11.66
CA GLU A 403 20.41 -7.29 10.28
C GLU A 403 20.01 -8.78 10.28
N LEU A 404 18.86 -9.08 9.70
CA LEU A 404 18.36 -10.42 9.48
C LEU A 404 18.64 -10.84 8.05
N VAL A 405 19.30 -11.99 7.87
CA VAL A 405 19.52 -12.61 6.55
C VAL A 405 18.55 -13.77 6.41
N TYR A 406 17.73 -13.76 5.37
CA TYR A 406 16.78 -14.83 5.08
C TYR A 406 16.96 -15.38 3.67
N ASN A 407 16.67 -16.66 3.53
CA ASN A 407 16.71 -17.35 2.25
C ASN A 407 15.44 -17.09 1.44
N ILE A 408 15.59 -16.88 0.13
CA ILE A 408 14.46 -16.81 -0.81
C ILE A 408 13.97 -18.22 -1.17
N VAL A 409 14.92 -19.15 -1.32
CA VAL A 409 14.71 -20.55 -1.66
C VAL A 409 15.57 -21.44 -0.75
N PRO A 410 15.31 -22.76 -0.65
CA PRO A 410 16.11 -23.68 0.17
C PRO A 410 17.61 -23.56 -0.08
N SER A 411 18.41 -23.77 0.97
CA SER A 411 19.86 -23.51 0.97
C SER A 411 20.60 -24.23 -0.17
N GLY A 412 21.46 -23.48 -0.87
CA GLY A 412 22.31 -23.99 -1.97
C GLY A 412 21.78 -23.74 -3.38
N THR A 413 20.60 -23.13 -3.53
CA THR A 413 20.03 -22.76 -4.85
C THR A 413 19.85 -21.24 -4.97
N THR A 414 19.99 -20.71 -6.18
CA THR A 414 19.67 -19.30 -6.48
C THR A 414 18.29 -19.22 -7.13
N GLN A 415 17.59 -18.10 -6.97
CA GLN A 415 16.28 -17.89 -7.58
C GLN A 415 16.30 -16.62 -8.43
N ASN A 416 15.75 -16.68 -9.64
CA ASN A 416 15.46 -15.46 -10.39
C ASN A 416 14.19 -14.85 -9.79
N ILE A 417 14.26 -13.59 -9.40
CA ILE A 417 13.18 -12.84 -8.75
C ILE A 417 12.91 -11.52 -9.47
N ALA A 418 11.65 -11.08 -9.41
CA ALA A 418 11.32 -9.66 -9.49
C ALA A 418 11.29 -9.11 -8.06
N LEU A 419 12.23 -8.22 -7.73
CA LEU A 419 12.34 -7.57 -6.43
C LEU A 419 11.66 -6.20 -6.48
N LEU A 420 10.73 -5.98 -5.55
CA LEU A 420 10.22 -4.68 -5.18
C LEU A 420 10.72 -4.37 -3.77
N ALA A 421 11.28 -3.19 -3.56
CA ALA A 421 11.70 -2.74 -2.25
C ALA A 421 11.23 -1.31 -1.99
N MET A 422 10.80 -1.02 -0.76
CA MET A 422 10.48 0.34 -0.33
C MET A 422 11.31 0.70 0.90
N ARG A 423 11.79 1.94 0.96
CA ARG A 423 12.58 2.48 2.08
C ARG A 423 11.94 3.77 2.60
N GLY A 424 11.62 3.79 3.89
CA GLY A 424 11.14 4.99 4.58
C GLY A 424 9.81 5.52 4.05
N MET A 425 8.82 4.64 3.85
CA MET A 425 7.46 5.07 3.53
C MET A 425 6.75 5.59 4.79
N ASP A 426 6.17 6.78 4.66
CA ASP A 426 5.41 7.47 5.67
C ASP A 426 4.01 7.79 5.17
N PHE A 427 3.03 7.48 6.00
CA PHE A 427 1.67 7.97 5.85
C PHE A 427 1.29 8.59 7.19
N GLN A 428 1.30 9.91 7.31
CA GLN A 428 1.01 10.60 8.56
C GLN A 428 -0.28 11.39 8.42
N ALA A 429 -1.40 10.69 8.58
CA ALA A 429 -2.73 11.27 8.53
C ALA A 429 -3.65 10.69 9.60
N ILE A 430 -4.37 11.58 10.28
CA ILE A 430 -5.43 11.24 11.22
C ILE A 430 -6.69 12.00 10.80
N ALA A 431 -7.77 11.27 10.52
CA ALA A 431 -9.05 11.86 10.20
C ALA A 431 -9.79 12.27 11.47
N ARG A 432 -10.41 13.46 11.47
CA ARG A 432 -11.29 13.94 12.55
C ARG A 432 -12.77 13.80 12.23
N LYS A 433 -13.09 13.60 10.95
CA LYS A 433 -14.45 13.46 10.46
C LYS A 433 -14.54 12.25 9.55
N ALA A 434 -15.60 11.49 9.73
CA ALA A 434 -15.91 10.30 8.95
C ALA A 434 -17.42 10.28 8.70
N ARG A 435 -17.83 9.87 7.50
CA ARG A 435 -19.25 9.66 7.17
C ARG A 435 -19.41 8.42 6.31
N PHE A 436 -20.51 7.70 6.50
CA PHE A 436 -20.85 6.61 5.61
C PHE A 436 -21.38 7.15 4.28
N ILE A 437 -20.98 6.49 3.19
CA ILE A 437 -21.40 6.78 1.83
C ILE A 437 -21.86 5.49 1.15
N SER A 438 -22.86 5.62 0.29
CA SER A 438 -23.34 4.54 -0.57
C SER A 438 -22.69 4.59 -1.95
N ASP A 439 -22.45 3.43 -2.53
CA ASP A 439 -22.06 3.31 -3.94
C ASP A 439 -23.12 3.91 -4.88
N ASN A 440 -22.72 4.23 -6.11
CA ASN A 440 -23.56 4.95 -7.04
C ASN A 440 -24.79 4.17 -7.52
N SER A 441 -24.83 2.84 -7.34
CA SER A 441 -25.99 2.00 -7.71
C SER A 441 -27.16 2.10 -6.74
N MET A 442 -26.99 2.79 -5.60
CA MET A 442 -28.04 3.07 -4.62
C MET A 442 -28.35 4.56 -4.49
N ALA A 443 -29.47 4.90 -3.86
CA ALA A 443 -29.74 6.27 -3.42
C ALA A 443 -28.60 6.82 -2.54
N ALA A 444 -28.31 8.11 -2.67
CA ALA A 444 -27.29 8.78 -1.85
C ALA A 444 -27.74 8.84 -0.39
N LEU A 445 -26.83 8.53 0.54
CA LEU A 445 -27.06 8.74 1.96
C LEU A 445 -27.05 10.25 2.27
N THR A 446 -28.18 10.79 2.72
CA THR A 446 -28.33 12.20 3.15
C THR A 446 -28.26 12.32 4.68
N ASN A 447 -27.72 13.41 5.21
CA ASN A 447 -27.64 13.75 6.66
C ASN A 447 -26.61 12.99 7.52
N GLN A 448 -25.47 12.59 6.94
CA GLN A 448 -24.38 11.95 7.69
C GLN A 448 -23.26 12.98 7.98
N SER A 449 -23.43 13.83 8.99
CA SER A 449 -22.31 14.54 9.60
C SER A 449 -21.95 13.86 10.90
N ALA A 450 -20.73 13.34 11.02
CA ALA A 450 -20.27 12.74 12.26
C ALA A 450 -18.88 13.24 12.62
N GLU A 451 -18.71 13.57 13.90
CA GLU A 451 -17.49 14.17 14.46
C GLU A 451 -16.61 13.08 15.09
N TRP A 452 -16.29 12.05 14.31
CA TRP A 452 -15.36 10.98 14.68
C TRP A 452 -14.46 10.67 13.49
N GLY A 453 -13.36 9.97 13.73
CA GLY A 453 -12.53 9.48 12.65
C GLY A 453 -11.58 8.38 13.09
N ILE A 454 -10.63 8.07 12.22
CA ILE A 454 -9.61 7.06 12.43
C ILE A 454 -8.23 7.64 12.13
N GLY A 455 -7.24 7.26 12.92
CA GLY A 455 -5.84 7.46 12.63
C GLY A 455 -5.20 6.11 12.34
N ILE A 456 -4.65 5.96 11.14
CA ILE A 456 -3.78 4.83 10.78
C ILE A 456 -2.45 5.37 10.26
N PRO A 457 -1.74 6.23 11.03
CA PRO A 457 -0.44 6.69 10.57
C PRO A 457 0.54 5.50 10.51
N ILE A 458 1.42 5.51 9.52
CA ILE A 458 2.48 4.54 9.27
C ILE A 458 3.78 5.33 9.22
N PHE A 459 4.76 4.93 10.02
CA PHE A 459 6.05 5.60 10.11
C PHE A 459 7.19 4.66 9.72
N ASN A 460 7.99 5.11 8.76
CA ASN A 460 9.21 4.50 8.27
C ASN A 460 9.01 3.01 7.92
N LEU A 461 8.02 2.74 7.06
CA LEU A 461 7.78 1.42 6.54
C LEU A 461 8.89 1.03 5.55
N ASN A 462 9.56 -0.08 5.85
CA ASN A 462 10.56 -0.69 5.00
C ASN A 462 10.05 -2.04 4.51
N THR A 463 10.24 -2.37 3.24
CA THR A 463 9.81 -3.67 2.71
C THR A 463 10.74 -4.22 1.64
N ASN A 464 10.84 -5.54 1.57
CA ASN A 464 11.30 -6.29 0.42
C ASN A 464 10.24 -7.30 0.03
N LEU A 465 9.87 -7.32 -1.24
CA LEU A 465 9.00 -8.31 -1.85
C LEU A 465 9.71 -8.91 -3.05
N ALA A 466 10.02 -10.20 -2.99
CA ALA A 466 10.54 -10.97 -4.12
C ALA A 466 9.42 -11.85 -4.69
N LEU A 467 9.19 -11.73 -6.00
CA LEU A 467 8.17 -12.49 -6.74
C LEU A 467 8.82 -13.42 -7.77
N PHE A 468 8.27 -14.62 -7.90
CA PHE A 468 8.75 -15.64 -8.84
C PHE A 468 7.66 -16.68 -9.15
N SER A 469 7.86 -17.52 -10.15
CA SER A 469 6.93 -18.62 -10.48
C SER A 469 7.09 -19.76 -9.48
N LYS A 470 5.99 -20.25 -8.90
CA LYS A 470 5.99 -21.40 -7.98
C LYS A 470 4.70 -22.20 -8.11
N ASN A 471 4.81 -23.50 -8.37
CA ASN A 471 3.62 -24.36 -8.38
C ASN A 471 3.15 -24.67 -6.95
N TYR A 472 1.86 -24.92 -6.80
CA TYR A 472 1.26 -25.38 -5.55
C TYR A 472 0.27 -26.51 -5.80
N SER A 473 -0.10 -27.23 -4.74
CA SER A 473 -1.12 -28.27 -4.77
C SER A 473 -2.36 -27.77 -4.06
N TYR A 474 -3.51 -27.87 -4.71
CA TYR A 474 -4.81 -27.51 -4.15
C TYR A 474 -5.85 -28.56 -4.56
N HIS A 475 -6.56 -29.12 -3.58
CA HIS A 475 -7.47 -30.27 -3.74
C HIS A 475 -6.88 -31.43 -4.58
N GLY A 476 -5.61 -31.75 -4.35
CA GLY A 476 -4.91 -32.83 -5.05
C GLY A 476 -4.48 -32.53 -6.49
N SER A 477 -4.69 -31.31 -6.98
CA SER A 477 -4.27 -30.85 -8.31
C SER A 477 -3.10 -29.88 -8.23
N SER A 478 -2.10 -30.03 -9.11
CA SER A 478 -1.01 -29.07 -9.23
C SER A 478 -1.45 -27.88 -10.08
N LYS A 479 -1.30 -26.66 -9.54
CA LYS A 479 -1.64 -25.39 -10.19
C LYS A 479 -0.44 -24.45 -10.26
N ALA A 480 -0.45 -23.54 -11.23
CA ALA A 480 0.56 -22.49 -11.33
C ALA A 480 0.28 -21.40 -10.29
N GLY A 481 1.32 -20.95 -9.59
CA GLY A 481 1.22 -19.95 -8.53
C GLY A 481 2.27 -18.86 -8.64
N LEU A 482 2.01 -17.76 -7.96
CA LEU A 482 2.97 -16.68 -7.75
C LEU A 482 3.68 -16.92 -6.42
N GLY A 483 4.90 -17.44 -6.49
CA GLY A 483 5.79 -17.54 -5.34
C GLY A 483 6.15 -16.14 -4.82
N TYR A 484 6.15 -15.99 -3.50
CA TYR A 484 6.50 -14.73 -2.86
C TYR A 484 7.46 -14.95 -1.69
N ASN A 485 8.27 -13.93 -1.41
CA ASN A 485 9.03 -13.78 -0.18
C ASN A 485 8.94 -12.30 0.23
N LEU A 486 8.34 -12.05 1.40
CA LEU A 486 8.05 -10.73 1.92
C LEU A 486 8.76 -10.55 3.26
N ALA A 487 9.47 -9.43 3.41
CA ALA A 487 9.87 -8.90 4.70
C ALA A 487 9.40 -7.45 4.80
N LEU A 488 8.86 -7.05 5.96
CA LEU A 488 8.35 -5.70 6.19
C LEU A 488 8.54 -5.31 7.65
N SER A 489 8.84 -4.03 7.90
CA SER A 489 8.84 -3.45 9.25
C SER A 489 8.31 -2.03 9.29
N THR A 490 7.89 -1.59 10.47
CA THR A 490 7.51 -0.21 10.80
C THR A 490 8.16 0.23 12.09
N GLU A 491 8.31 1.54 12.26
CA GLU A 491 8.78 2.15 13.51
C GLU A 491 7.59 2.65 14.34
N GLY A 492 7.64 2.43 15.66
CA GLY A 492 6.56 2.82 16.55
C GLY A 492 6.40 4.33 16.69
N TYR A 493 7.47 5.03 17.11
CA TYR A 493 7.46 6.48 17.30
C TYR A 493 8.86 7.05 17.15
N GLY A 494 8.97 8.22 16.52
CA GLY A 494 10.22 8.94 16.41
C GLY A 494 10.05 10.34 15.82
N ILE A 495 11.17 11.04 15.67
CA ILE A 495 11.26 12.28 14.92
C ILE A 495 11.74 11.92 13.52
N ASP A 496 10.85 12.11 12.55
CA ASP A 496 11.13 11.90 11.13
C ASP A 496 12.26 12.85 10.69
N GLN A 497 13.29 12.31 10.04
CA GLN A 497 14.43 13.09 9.57
C GLN A 497 14.06 14.08 8.46
N LYS A 498 13.04 13.77 7.64
CA LYS A 498 12.60 14.59 6.50
C LYS A 498 11.84 15.82 6.95
N THR A 499 10.83 15.64 7.81
CA THR A 499 9.99 16.75 8.29
C THR A 499 10.48 17.37 9.60
N ASN A 500 11.37 16.69 10.33
CA ASN A 500 11.80 17.04 11.68
C ASN A 500 10.61 17.16 12.66
N THR A 501 9.60 16.29 12.49
CA THR A 501 8.39 16.28 13.32
C THR A 501 8.09 14.90 13.92
N PRO A 502 7.35 14.84 15.05
CA PRO A 502 6.92 13.58 15.63
C PRO A 502 6.03 12.77 14.66
N SER A 503 6.43 11.53 14.42
CA SER A 503 5.74 10.57 13.57
C SER A 503 5.54 9.25 14.31
N THR A 504 4.50 8.50 13.94
CA THR A 504 4.17 7.22 14.60
C THR A 504 3.54 6.23 13.65
N THR A 505 3.71 4.94 13.95
CA THR A 505 2.82 3.89 13.47
C THR A 505 1.75 3.63 14.52
N SER A 506 0.48 3.82 14.22
CA SER A 506 -0.64 3.68 15.17
C SER A 506 -1.94 3.23 14.50
N LEU A 507 -2.85 2.65 15.28
CA LEU A 507 -4.24 2.37 14.92
C LEU A 507 -5.14 2.88 16.03
N ILE A 508 -5.76 4.04 15.80
CA ILE A 508 -6.55 4.75 16.80
C ILE A 508 -7.89 5.22 16.25
N ILE A 509 -8.93 5.15 17.08
CA ILE A 509 -10.20 5.82 16.83
C ILE A 509 -10.14 7.18 17.51
N VAL A 510 -10.70 8.19 16.86
CA VAL A 510 -10.65 9.59 17.33
C VAL A 510 -12.05 10.15 17.47
N ASP A 511 -12.28 10.83 18.59
CA ASP A 511 -13.39 11.76 18.79
C ASP A 511 -12.98 13.16 18.30
N GLY A 512 -13.59 13.59 17.20
CA GLY A 512 -13.37 14.88 16.57
C GLY A 512 -14.38 15.95 16.98
N ALA A 513 -15.20 15.70 18.01
CA ALA A 513 -16.20 16.65 18.45
C ALA A 513 -15.60 17.91 19.06
N ARG A 514 -16.31 19.04 18.95
CA ARG A 514 -15.85 20.29 19.57
C ARG A 514 -16.11 20.29 21.08
N GLY A 515 -15.06 20.60 21.85
CA GLY A 515 -15.13 20.71 23.31
C GLY A 515 -15.54 22.10 23.81
N SER A 516 -15.41 22.32 25.12
CA SER A 516 -15.77 23.58 25.80
C SER A 516 -14.94 24.79 25.36
N HIS A 517 -13.85 24.58 24.61
CA HIS A 517 -12.98 25.64 24.09
C HIS A 517 -13.21 25.97 22.60
N GLY A 518 -14.19 25.35 21.95
CA GLY A 518 -14.50 25.56 20.53
C GLY A 518 -13.53 24.91 19.55
N GLU A 519 -12.58 24.11 20.04
CA GLU A 519 -11.65 23.27 19.28
C GLU A 519 -12.05 21.78 19.43
N GLU A 520 -11.64 20.93 18.49
CA GLU A 520 -11.81 19.49 18.59
C GLU A 520 -11.15 18.94 19.87
N VAL A 521 -11.85 18.07 20.61
CA VAL A 521 -11.32 17.45 21.85
C VAL A 521 -10.20 16.46 21.56
N ASN A 522 -10.25 15.78 20.41
CA ASN A 522 -9.25 14.83 19.95
C ASN A 522 -8.96 13.73 20.97
N TYR A 523 -9.99 13.22 21.65
CA TYR A 523 -9.84 11.98 22.42
C TYR A 523 -9.52 10.85 21.46
N TYR A 524 -8.67 9.94 21.89
CA TYR A 524 -8.35 8.75 21.10
C TYR A 524 -8.31 7.51 21.99
N ALA A 525 -8.58 6.37 21.36
CA ALA A 525 -8.39 5.05 21.95
C ALA A 525 -7.86 4.10 20.88
N GLY A 526 -6.91 3.24 21.24
CA GLY A 526 -6.41 2.20 20.34
C GLY A 526 -4.99 1.77 20.64
N PHE A 527 -4.33 1.26 19.60
CA PHE A 527 -2.92 0.89 19.63
C PHE A 527 -2.08 2.05 19.10
N ARG A 528 -1.08 2.47 19.85
CA ARG A 528 -0.10 3.45 19.37
C ARG A 528 1.32 2.91 19.48
N ASN A 529 2.23 3.59 18.81
CA ASN A 529 3.65 3.28 18.82
C ASN A 529 3.95 1.82 18.44
N ILE A 530 3.41 1.38 17.30
CA ILE A 530 3.51 0.01 16.81
C ILE A 530 4.84 -0.20 16.08
N ASP A 531 5.79 -0.80 16.77
CA ASP A 531 6.93 -1.44 16.10
C ASP A 531 6.47 -2.80 15.59
N ALA A 532 6.63 -3.08 14.31
CA ALA A 532 6.23 -4.35 13.71
C ALA A 532 7.32 -4.93 12.80
N TYR A 533 7.34 -6.26 12.72
CA TYR A 533 8.11 -7.02 11.75
C TYR A 533 7.26 -8.20 11.24
N LEU A 534 7.16 -8.32 9.92
CA LEU A 534 6.52 -9.42 9.23
C LEU A 534 7.54 -10.04 8.27
N LYS A 535 7.69 -11.36 8.33
CA LYS A 535 8.40 -12.15 7.32
C LYS A 535 7.52 -13.32 6.90
N SER A 536 7.30 -13.46 5.61
CA SER A 536 6.55 -14.59 5.07
C SER A 536 7.06 -15.01 3.71
N ASP A 537 7.13 -16.31 3.48
CA ASP A 537 7.41 -16.89 2.16
C ASP A 537 6.42 -18.00 1.86
N GLY A 538 6.12 -18.16 0.57
CA GLY A 538 4.96 -18.95 0.21
C GLY A 538 4.58 -18.90 -1.25
N VAL A 539 3.29 -19.03 -1.52
CA VAL A 539 2.69 -18.98 -2.84
C VAL A 539 1.29 -18.37 -2.77
N ILE A 540 0.99 -17.51 -3.74
CA ILE A 540 -0.34 -16.95 -3.99
C ILE A 540 -0.93 -17.71 -5.19
N GLY A 541 -2.17 -18.17 -5.03
CA GLY A 541 -2.94 -18.88 -6.02
C GLY A 541 -4.34 -18.29 -6.16
N PHE A 542 -4.93 -18.43 -7.34
CA PHE A 542 -6.30 -17.99 -7.61
C PHE A 542 -7.20 -19.21 -7.79
N GLU A 543 -8.27 -19.26 -7.01
CA GLU A 543 -9.23 -20.36 -6.92
C GLU A 543 -10.68 -19.87 -7.12
N ASP A 544 -11.62 -20.78 -7.39
CA ASP A 544 -13.03 -20.42 -7.63
C ASP A 544 -13.66 -19.68 -6.44
N GLU A 545 -13.28 -20.06 -5.23
CA GLU A 545 -13.77 -19.45 -3.99
C GLU A 545 -13.17 -18.06 -3.75
N GLY A 546 -11.90 -17.83 -4.14
CA GLY A 546 -11.19 -16.60 -3.81
C GLY A 546 -9.68 -16.68 -4.01
N ILE A 547 -8.97 -15.74 -3.40
CA ILE A 547 -7.51 -15.67 -3.45
C ILE A 547 -6.95 -16.56 -2.33
N TYR A 548 -6.15 -17.55 -2.70
CA TYR A 548 -5.47 -18.45 -1.80
C TYR A 548 -4.03 -17.97 -1.57
N ILE A 549 -3.64 -17.86 -0.30
CA ILE A 549 -2.28 -17.51 0.10
C ILE A 549 -1.80 -18.59 1.05
N LYS A 550 -0.75 -19.32 0.66
CA LYS A 550 -0.08 -20.27 1.53
C LYS A 550 1.25 -19.68 1.96
N ALA A 551 1.43 -19.54 3.28
CA ALA A 551 2.71 -19.22 3.88
C ALA A 551 3.38 -20.53 4.33
N ASP A 552 4.48 -20.90 3.65
CA ASP A 552 5.30 -22.02 4.08
C ASP A 552 6.06 -21.68 5.37
N HIS A 553 6.40 -20.40 5.54
CA HIS A 553 6.82 -19.81 6.81
C HIS A 553 6.15 -18.45 7.00
N LEU A 554 5.72 -18.17 8.22
CA LEU A 554 5.15 -16.90 8.65
C LEU A 554 5.68 -16.56 10.04
N LEU A 555 6.37 -15.42 10.12
CA LEU A 555 6.80 -14.80 11.35
C LEU A 555 6.19 -13.40 11.40
N LEU A 556 5.30 -13.16 12.36
CA LEU A 556 4.73 -11.85 12.65
C LEU A 556 5.05 -11.50 14.09
N ALA A 557 5.73 -10.38 14.30
CA ALA A 557 6.04 -9.85 15.61
C ALA A 557 5.68 -8.38 15.69
N ALA A 558 5.17 -7.94 16.83
CA ALA A 558 4.94 -6.53 17.08
C ALA A 558 5.01 -6.19 18.56
N LYS A 559 5.27 -4.91 18.82
CA LYS A 559 5.17 -4.27 20.13
C LYS A 559 4.40 -2.97 19.98
N ALA A 560 3.38 -2.77 20.80
CA ALA A 560 2.50 -1.62 20.77
C ALA A 560 2.08 -1.21 22.18
N GLU A 561 1.54 0.00 22.30
CA GLU A 561 0.91 0.50 23.52
C GLU A 561 -0.61 0.55 23.33
N ILE A 562 -1.36 -0.02 24.28
CA ILE A 562 -2.81 0.18 24.37
C ILE A 562 -3.04 1.44 25.19
N ALA A 563 -3.59 2.48 24.57
CA ALA A 563 -3.68 3.81 25.15
C ALA A 563 -5.06 4.45 24.96
N ILE A 564 -5.45 5.28 25.92
CA ILE A 564 -6.65 6.13 25.88
C ILE A 564 -6.26 7.51 26.40
N GLY A 565 -6.37 8.53 25.55
CA GLY A 565 -5.89 9.87 25.89
C GLY A 565 -6.40 10.95 24.94
N GLN A 566 -5.72 12.09 24.93
CA GLN A 566 -5.93 13.16 23.95
C GLN A 566 -4.68 13.31 23.08
N LEU A 567 -4.86 13.70 21.82
CA LEU A 567 -3.73 13.81 20.91
C LEU A 567 -2.78 14.95 21.26
N PRO A 568 -1.48 14.83 20.92
CA PRO A 568 -0.47 15.81 21.29
C PRO A 568 -0.84 17.23 20.83
N GLY A 569 -0.66 18.22 21.72
CA GLY A 569 -0.98 19.62 21.43
C GLY A 569 -2.47 19.98 21.44
N SER A 570 -3.37 19.04 21.72
CA SER A 570 -4.79 19.35 21.95
C SER A 570 -4.97 20.17 23.23
N LEU A 571 -6.14 20.80 23.41
CA LEU A 571 -6.50 21.39 24.69
C LEU A 571 -7.19 20.33 25.56
N TYR A 572 -6.82 20.26 26.84
CA TYR A 572 -7.59 19.49 27.80
C TYR A 572 -9.02 20.03 27.86
N ASN A 573 -10.02 19.14 27.73
CA ASN A 573 -11.40 19.55 27.85
C ASN A 573 -11.74 19.84 29.33
N CYS A 574 -12.77 20.64 29.57
CA CYS A 574 -13.21 20.92 30.93
C CYS A 574 -13.78 19.66 31.62
N PRO A 575 -13.61 19.53 32.94
CA PRO A 575 -14.22 18.43 33.69
C PRO A 575 -15.74 18.35 33.47
N ALA A 576 -16.29 17.15 33.54
CA ALA A 576 -17.72 16.95 33.36
C ALA A 576 -18.54 17.85 34.30
N GLY A 577 -19.53 18.56 33.73
CA GLY A 577 -20.37 19.52 34.47
C GLY A 577 -19.77 20.94 34.60
N VAL A 578 -18.56 21.18 34.09
CA VAL A 578 -17.92 22.50 34.07
C VAL A 578 -17.95 23.09 32.65
N THR A 579 -18.58 24.25 32.49
CA THR A 579 -18.76 24.89 31.17
C THR A 579 -17.56 25.74 30.71
N SER A 580 -16.67 26.13 31.63
CA SER A 580 -15.46 26.91 31.32
C SER A 580 -14.34 26.58 32.31
N CYS A 581 -13.12 26.45 31.81
CA CYS A 581 -11.91 26.13 32.57
C CYS A 581 -10.68 26.74 31.88
N ASP A 582 -9.53 26.73 32.55
CA ASP A 582 -8.28 27.24 31.97
C ASP A 582 -7.80 26.38 30.80
N LYS A 583 -7.39 27.04 29.71
CA LYS A 583 -6.82 26.35 28.54
C LYS A 583 -5.45 25.76 28.89
N LYS A 584 -5.37 24.44 28.99
CA LYS A 584 -4.12 23.70 29.18
C LYS A 584 -3.83 22.82 27.96
N VAL A 585 -2.59 22.87 27.48
CA VAL A 585 -2.14 22.08 26.32
C VAL A 585 -1.73 20.68 26.78
N VAL A 586 -2.22 19.66 26.09
CA VAL A 586 -1.72 18.27 26.17
C VAL A 586 -0.28 18.27 25.65
N PRO A 587 0.70 17.70 26.38
CA PRO A 587 2.11 17.74 25.99
C PRO A 587 2.33 17.35 24.51
N ILE A 588 3.14 18.12 23.78
CA ILE A 588 3.44 17.85 22.36
C ILE A 588 4.19 16.53 22.14
N ASP A 589 4.85 16.02 23.18
CA ASP A 589 5.60 14.77 23.24
C ASP A 589 4.80 13.67 23.95
N ASN A 590 3.46 13.78 24.04
CA ASN A 590 2.62 12.83 24.78
C ASN A 590 2.81 11.37 24.31
N PHE A 591 3.08 11.15 23.03
CA PHE A 591 3.34 9.80 22.48
C PHE A 591 4.71 9.25 22.86
N ALA A 592 5.64 10.07 23.37
CA ALA A 592 6.89 9.62 23.98
C ALA A 592 6.74 9.31 25.50
N ARG A 593 5.58 9.63 26.08
CA ARG A 593 5.30 9.49 27.52
C ARG A 593 4.36 8.30 27.78
N LYS A 594 4.28 7.85 29.03
CA LYS A 594 3.44 6.70 29.44
C LYS A 594 2.13 7.09 30.12
N ASN A 595 1.85 8.38 30.26
CA ASN A 595 0.78 8.90 31.12
C ASN A 595 -0.64 8.48 30.72
N ASP A 596 -0.85 8.11 29.46
CA ASP A 596 -2.13 7.69 28.87
C ASP A 596 -2.09 6.24 28.36
N VAL A 597 -1.03 5.49 28.68
CA VAL A 597 -0.87 4.07 28.36
C VAL A 597 -1.53 3.24 29.46
N LEU A 598 -2.42 2.32 29.05
CA LEU A 598 -3.03 1.35 29.95
C LEU A 598 -2.12 0.13 30.17
N THR A 599 -1.54 -0.37 29.08
CA THR A 599 -0.59 -1.49 29.07
C THR A 599 0.13 -1.53 27.73
N SER A 600 1.28 -2.21 27.66
CA SER A 600 1.97 -2.52 26.41
C SER A 600 1.69 -3.96 25.99
N LEU A 601 1.49 -4.18 24.70
CA LEU A 601 1.35 -5.49 24.08
C LEU A 601 2.65 -5.83 23.34
N ALA A 602 3.20 -7.02 23.56
CA ALA A 602 4.28 -7.57 22.74
C ALA A 602 3.93 -8.99 22.34
N PHE A 603 4.11 -9.36 21.08
CA PHE A 603 3.84 -10.71 20.62
C PHE A 603 4.76 -11.16 19.49
N LYS A 604 4.89 -12.48 19.38
CA LYS A 604 5.53 -13.19 18.26
C LYS A 604 4.67 -14.38 17.86
N LEU A 605 4.25 -14.42 16.61
CA LEU A 605 3.58 -15.55 15.98
C LEU A 605 4.55 -16.12 14.94
N ASP A 606 4.99 -17.35 15.18
CA ASP A 606 5.92 -18.09 14.33
C ASP A 606 5.32 -19.45 13.98
N GLY A 607 5.29 -19.77 12.69
CA GLY A 607 4.66 -20.97 12.18
C GLY A 607 4.45 -20.95 10.67
N ASN A 608 3.42 -21.65 10.22
CA ASN A 608 3.02 -21.72 8.82
C ASN A 608 1.50 -21.77 8.70
N GLY A 609 0.96 -21.51 7.51
CA GLY A 609 -0.49 -21.43 7.38
C GLY A 609 -1.00 -21.12 5.99
N GLU A 610 -2.32 -21.05 5.92
CA GLU A 610 -3.09 -20.77 4.72
C GLU A 610 -4.10 -19.68 5.03
N LEU A 611 -4.31 -18.76 4.09
CA LEU A 611 -5.33 -17.73 4.12
C LEU A 611 -6.10 -17.77 2.80
N PHE A 612 -7.42 -17.82 2.91
CA PHE A 612 -8.36 -17.57 1.84
C PHE A 612 -8.97 -16.18 2.02
N ILE A 613 -8.79 -15.33 1.03
CA ILE A 613 -9.53 -14.07 0.90
C ILE A 613 -10.70 -14.34 -0.05
N ILE A 614 -11.89 -14.46 0.53
CA ILE A 614 -13.12 -14.79 -0.20
C ILE A 614 -13.90 -13.48 -0.39
N PRO A 615 -14.06 -13.02 -1.63
CA PRO A 615 -14.79 -11.79 -1.91
C PRO A 615 -16.29 -11.94 -1.66
N GLY A 616 -16.94 -10.83 -1.33
CA GLY A 616 -18.39 -10.72 -1.21
C GLY A 616 -19.07 -10.74 -2.58
N VAL A 617 -20.40 -10.88 -2.58
CA VAL A 617 -21.21 -10.83 -3.82
C VAL A 617 -22.27 -9.74 -3.72
N ASN A 618 -22.67 -9.18 -4.86
CA ASN A 618 -23.72 -8.17 -4.93
C ASN A 618 -24.99 -8.66 -4.21
N PRO A 619 -25.63 -7.82 -3.37
CA PRO A 619 -26.89 -8.14 -2.72
C PRO A 619 -27.97 -8.55 -3.73
N THR A 620 -28.81 -9.51 -3.32
CA THR A 620 -29.99 -9.94 -4.08
C THR A 620 -31.24 -9.80 -3.21
N GLU A 621 -32.44 -9.79 -3.80
CA GLU A 621 -33.69 -9.71 -3.02
C GLU A 621 -33.81 -10.82 -1.95
N GLY A 622 -33.25 -12.00 -2.21
CA GLY A 622 -33.23 -13.13 -1.27
C GLY A 622 -32.09 -13.10 -0.24
N ASN A 623 -31.07 -12.27 -0.45
CA ASN A 623 -29.94 -12.11 0.48
C ASN A 623 -29.33 -10.70 0.37
N LEU A 624 -29.85 -9.79 1.18
CA LEU A 624 -29.41 -8.39 1.20
C LEU A 624 -28.06 -8.19 1.91
N ASP A 625 -27.59 -9.17 2.70
CA ASP A 625 -26.36 -9.09 3.50
C ASP A 625 -25.28 -10.03 2.94
N SER A 626 -25.18 -10.13 1.60
CA SER A 626 -24.23 -11.01 0.90
C SER A 626 -22.89 -10.35 0.56
N ASN A 627 -22.80 -9.02 0.70
CA ASN A 627 -21.61 -8.26 0.34
C ASN A 627 -20.71 -8.06 1.56
N PHE A 628 -19.97 -9.11 1.93
CA PHE A 628 -18.97 -9.10 3.00
C PHE A 628 -17.68 -9.77 2.58
N LEU A 629 -16.56 -9.21 3.03
CA LEU A 629 -15.24 -9.81 2.83
C LEU A 629 -15.04 -10.92 3.88
N THR A 630 -14.68 -12.12 3.44
CA THR A 630 -14.34 -13.22 4.36
C THR A 630 -12.84 -13.52 4.31
N LEU A 631 -12.22 -13.54 5.48
CA LEU A 631 -10.84 -13.97 5.70
C LEU A 631 -10.89 -15.32 6.42
N LYS A 632 -10.52 -16.39 5.72
CA LYS A 632 -10.54 -17.75 6.25
C LYS A 632 -9.13 -18.30 6.31
N ALA A 633 -8.56 -18.39 7.50
CA ALA A 633 -7.19 -18.83 7.71
C ALA A 633 -7.10 -20.13 8.51
N ASN A 634 -5.99 -20.83 8.32
CA ASN A 634 -5.49 -21.89 9.19
C ASN A 634 -4.04 -21.55 9.52
N PHE A 635 -3.67 -21.67 10.78
CA PHE A 635 -2.33 -21.41 11.24
C PHE A 635 -1.87 -22.53 12.18
N ASP A 636 -0.69 -23.06 11.87
CA ASP A 636 0.02 -24.06 12.64
C ASP A 636 1.24 -23.37 13.27
N PHE A 637 1.28 -23.36 14.59
CA PHE A 637 2.41 -22.80 15.34
C PHE A 637 3.64 -23.71 15.20
N SER A 638 4.83 -23.10 15.10
CA SER A 638 6.11 -23.81 15.14
C SER A 638 6.21 -24.73 16.36
N GLU A 639 6.61 -25.98 16.14
CA GLU A 639 6.80 -26.93 17.24
C GLU A 639 8.11 -26.68 17.98
N LEU A 640 8.05 -26.74 19.31
CA LEU A 640 9.22 -26.71 20.17
C LEU A 640 9.70 -28.12 20.48
N ASN A 641 11.01 -28.35 20.33
CA ASN A 641 11.66 -29.59 20.73
C ASN A 641 11.80 -29.69 22.26
N THR A 642 12.23 -30.85 22.77
CA THR A 642 12.29 -31.12 24.22
C THR A 642 13.21 -30.15 24.98
N SER A 643 14.36 -29.77 24.40
CA SER A 643 15.27 -28.83 25.06
C SER A 643 14.69 -27.41 25.07
N GLN A 644 14.09 -26.96 23.96
CA GLN A 644 13.41 -25.66 23.87
C GLN A 644 12.23 -25.55 24.84
N LYS A 645 11.50 -26.64 25.08
CA LYS A 645 10.41 -26.66 26.06
C LYS A 645 10.91 -26.48 27.49
N GLN A 646 12.09 -27.00 27.81
CA GLN A 646 12.69 -26.92 29.13
C GLN A 646 13.46 -25.62 29.36
N ASP A 647 13.91 -24.96 28.29
CA ASP A 647 14.65 -23.70 28.37
C ASP A 647 13.70 -22.52 28.69
N PRO A 648 13.87 -21.84 29.84
CA PRO A 648 13.04 -20.69 30.21
C PRO A 648 13.32 -19.44 29.36
N SER A 649 14.43 -19.39 28.62
CA SER A 649 14.76 -18.28 27.71
C SER A 649 14.01 -18.38 26.37
N VAL A 650 13.52 -19.57 26.00
CA VAL A 650 12.82 -19.80 24.74
C VAL A 650 11.33 -19.59 24.95
N LEU A 651 10.81 -18.45 24.46
CA LEU A 651 9.38 -18.14 24.54
C LEU A 651 8.54 -18.78 23.43
N GLY A 652 9.15 -19.29 22.35
CA GLY A 652 8.42 -19.75 21.16
C GLY A 652 7.52 -18.65 20.59
N SER A 653 6.34 -19.04 20.07
CA SER A 653 5.26 -18.08 19.82
C SER A 653 4.65 -17.62 21.14
N TYR A 654 4.43 -16.32 21.30
CA TYR A 654 3.91 -15.74 22.55
C TYR A 654 3.08 -14.47 22.37
N VAL A 655 2.28 -14.17 23.40
CA VAL A 655 1.62 -12.88 23.62
C VAL A 655 1.89 -12.44 25.05
N SER A 656 2.30 -11.19 25.23
CA SER A 656 2.66 -10.59 26.51
C SER A 656 1.92 -9.26 26.70
N LEU A 657 1.27 -9.12 27.85
CA LEU A 657 0.77 -7.85 28.37
C LEU A 657 1.75 -7.36 29.43
N ILE A 658 2.31 -6.17 29.21
CA ILE A 658 3.41 -5.60 29.97
C ILE A 658 2.92 -4.31 30.61
N ASN A 659 3.16 -4.18 31.91
CA ASN A 659 3.06 -2.90 32.60
C ASN A 659 4.47 -2.40 32.93
N GLU A 660 4.69 -1.11 32.74
CA GLU A 660 5.98 -0.46 32.96
C GLU A 660 5.80 0.68 33.97
N ASP A 661 6.28 0.48 35.20
CA ASP A 661 6.17 1.46 36.26
C ASP A 661 7.49 2.23 36.37
N ILE A 662 7.42 3.54 36.12
CA ILE A 662 8.55 4.45 36.35
C ILE A 662 8.55 4.85 37.83
N ARG A 663 9.63 4.50 38.53
CA ARG A 663 9.83 4.87 39.93
C ARG A 663 10.22 6.35 40.05
N PRO A 664 10.05 6.97 41.23
CA PRO A 664 10.45 8.36 41.47
C PRO A 664 11.94 8.65 41.23
N ASP A 665 12.80 7.63 41.27
CA ASP A 665 14.23 7.70 40.97
C ASP A 665 14.57 7.60 39.47
N GLY A 666 13.55 7.53 38.61
CA GLY A 666 13.68 7.39 37.15
C GLY A 666 13.93 5.97 36.67
N THR A 667 14.01 4.97 37.56
CA THR A 667 14.17 3.57 37.16
C THR A 667 12.85 2.92 36.77
N SER A 668 12.83 2.17 35.67
CA SER A 668 11.66 1.45 35.20
C SER A 668 11.63 0.03 35.79
N LYS A 669 10.48 -0.38 36.33
CA LYS A 669 10.19 -1.78 36.64
C LYS A 669 9.11 -2.29 35.70
N THR A 670 9.41 -3.40 35.03
CA THR A 670 8.46 -4.09 34.18
C THR A 670 7.83 -5.25 34.92
N SER A 671 6.51 -5.35 34.79
CA SER A 671 5.75 -6.54 35.13
C SER A 671 4.99 -7.05 33.91
N SER A 672 4.78 -8.36 33.79
CA SER A 672 4.05 -8.90 32.65
C SER A 672 3.25 -10.17 32.94
N ILE A 673 2.19 -10.36 32.16
CA ILE A 673 1.44 -11.61 32.05
C ILE A 673 1.63 -12.11 30.62
N ASN A 674 1.96 -13.39 30.48
CA ASN A 674 2.43 -13.94 29.23
C ASN A 674 1.75 -15.28 28.94
N ILE A 675 1.38 -15.48 27.68
CA ILE A 675 1.00 -16.77 27.11
C ILE A 675 2.10 -17.12 26.12
N ASN A 676 2.96 -18.05 26.49
CA ASN A 676 4.18 -18.39 25.76
C ASN A 676 4.13 -19.83 25.26
N LYS A 677 5.12 -20.18 24.44
CA LYS A 677 5.29 -21.51 23.88
C LYS A 677 3.99 -22.02 23.25
N MET A 678 3.30 -21.12 22.56
CA MET A 678 2.07 -21.46 21.85
C MET A 678 2.41 -22.48 20.75
N GLN A 679 1.72 -23.61 20.78
CA GLN A 679 1.87 -24.72 19.85
C GLN A 679 0.48 -25.23 19.43
N GLY A 680 0.41 -25.90 18.28
CA GLY A 680 -0.82 -26.53 17.80
C GLY A 680 -1.41 -25.85 16.57
N SER A 681 -2.70 -26.08 16.33
CA SER A 681 -3.40 -25.58 15.15
C SER A 681 -4.61 -24.72 15.52
N VAL A 682 -4.75 -23.57 14.86
CA VAL A 682 -5.92 -22.68 14.98
C VAL A 682 -6.45 -22.31 13.59
N GLY A 683 -7.77 -22.42 13.43
CA GLY A 683 -8.49 -21.85 12.30
C GLY A 683 -9.06 -20.49 12.66
N LEU A 684 -9.13 -19.58 11.70
CA LEU A 684 -9.80 -18.29 11.80
C LEU A 684 -10.80 -18.16 10.65
N GLU A 685 -12.01 -17.68 10.94
CA GLU A 685 -12.92 -17.17 9.92
C GLU A 685 -13.45 -15.82 10.40
N SER A 686 -13.07 -14.75 9.70
CA SER A 686 -13.53 -13.39 9.97
C SER A 686 -14.33 -12.86 8.79
N ARG A 687 -15.48 -12.26 9.07
CA ARG A 687 -16.36 -11.63 8.07
C ARG A 687 -16.47 -10.15 8.39
N VAL A 688 -16.08 -9.31 7.44
CA VAL A 688 -16.11 -7.85 7.57
C VAL A 688 -17.31 -7.32 6.79
N TYR A 689 -18.14 -6.52 7.44
CA TYR A 689 -19.31 -5.86 6.88
C TYR A 689 -19.14 -4.35 6.99
N VAL A 690 -19.39 -3.65 5.88
CA VAL A 690 -19.60 -2.20 5.88
C VAL A 690 -21.07 -1.98 5.52
N LYS A 691 -21.83 -1.42 6.47
CA LYS A 691 -23.26 -1.15 6.37
C LYS A 691 -23.49 0.36 6.21
N GLN A 692 -24.73 0.77 6.04
CA GLN A 692 -25.11 2.18 5.86
C GLN A 692 -24.70 3.11 7.02
N ASP A 693 -24.47 2.56 8.21
CA ASP A 693 -24.26 3.29 9.47
C ASP A 693 -23.31 2.57 10.44
N ALA A 694 -22.74 1.44 10.05
CA ALA A 694 -21.90 0.65 10.94
C ALA A 694 -20.85 -0.19 10.18
N VAL A 695 -19.72 -0.44 10.83
CA VAL A 695 -18.78 -1.49 10.43
C VAL A 695 -18.91 -2.63 11.43
N LYS A 696 -19.03 -3.88 10.96
CA LYS A 696 -19.10 -5.07 11.81
C LYS A 696 -18.07 -6.10 11.40
N VAL A 697 -17.44 -6.74 12.37
CA VAL A 697 -16.49 -7.84 12.16
C VAL A 697 -16.93 -9.02 13.02
N ASP A 698 -17.37 -10.07 12.36
CA ASP A 698 -17.72 -11.34 13.01
C ASP A 698 -16.55 -12.30 12.84
N SER A 699 -15.93 -12.72 13.94
CA SER A 699 -14.76 -13.60 13.94
C SER A 699 -15.02 -14.89 14.69
N GLN A 700 -14.53 -15.99 14.14
CA GLN A 700 -14.56 -17.31 14.75
C GLN A 700 -13.15 -17.89 14.78
N ILE A 701 -12.69 -18.32 15.96
CA ILE A 701 -11.44 -19.05 16.12
C ILE A 701 -11.79 -20.52 16.41
N GLN A 702 -11.29 -21.43 15.58
CA GLN A 702 -11.53 -22.86 15.68
C GLN A 702 -10.25 -23.55 16.20
N PHE A 703 -10.33 -24.15 17.38
CA PHE A 703 -9.21 -24.88 17.96
C PHE A 703 -9.22 -26.33 17.53
N ASN A 704 -8.05 -26.89 17.20
CA ASN A 704 -7.90 -28.28 16.77
C ASN A 704 -8.86 -28.68 15.62
N ARG A 705 -9.01 -27.79 14.64
CA ARG A 705 -10.03 -27.84 13.58
C ARG A 705 -10.06 -29.15 12.78
N ALA A 706 -8.90 -29.73 12.47
CA ALA A 706 -8.86 -30.99 11.71
C ALA A 706 -9.56 -32.13 12.46
N SER A 707 -9.46 -32.15 13.79
CA SER A 707 -10.12 -33.16 14.63
C SER A 707 -11.64 -32.96 14.78
N THR A 708 -12.13 -31.73 14.55
CA THR A 708 -13.57 -31.42 14.63
C THR A 708 -14.30 -31.65 13.30
N LEU A 709 -13.56 -31.81 12.20
CA LEU A 709 -14.08 -32.04 10.85
C LEU A 709 -13.92 -33.48 10.36
N MET A 710 -13.25 -34.35 11.14
CA MET A 710 -12.91 -35.72 10.76
C MET A 710 -13.30 -36.70 11.87
N SER A 711 -13.59 -37.95 11.50
CA SER A 711 -13.81 -39.01 12.51
C SER A 711 -12.50 -39.33 13.26
N PRO A 712 -12.55 -39.83 14.52
CA PRO A 712 -11.34 -40.20 15.28
C PRO A 712 -10.42 -41.19 14.54
N GLY A 713 -10.99 -42.07 13.70
CA GLY A 713 -10.24 -42.97 12.85
C GLY A 713 -9.45 -42.23 11.76
N GLN A 714 -10.05 -41.24 11.11
CA GLN A 714 -9.37 -40.43 10.07
C GLN A 714 -8.27 -39.55 10.65
N VAL A 715 -8.51 -38.93 11.81
CA VAL A 715 -7.51 -38.16 12.58
C VAL A 715 -6.27 -39.01 12.87
N ASN A 716 -6.46 -40.23 13.36
CA ASN A 716 -5.35 -41.12 13.70
C ASN A 716 -4.61 -41.67 12.46
N THR A 717 -5.33 -41.94 11.38
CA THR A 717 -4.73 -42.52 10.15
C THR A 717 -3.94 -41.47 9.36
N LEU A 718 -4.41 -40.22 9.36
CA LEU A 718 -3.78 -39.09 8.66
C LEU A 718 -2.83 -38.29 9.55
N ASN A 719 -2.74 -38.63 10.84
CA ASN A 719 -2.04 -37.85 11.87
C ASN A 719 -2.46 -36.37 11.86
N THR A 720 -3.77 -36.12 11.76
CA THR A 720 -4.37 -34.79 11.60
C THR A 720 -5.12 -34.36 12.85
N GLY A 721 -4.71 -33.24 13.46
CA GLY A 721 -5.34 -32.68 14.66
C GLY A 721 -4.31 -32.31 15.71
N LYS A 722 -4.02 -31.00 15.83
CA LYS A 722 -3.04 -30.48 16.80
C LYS A 722 -3.76 -29.65 17.86
N ILE A 723 -3.84 -30.20 19.08
CA ILE A 723 -4.32 -29.52 20.29
C ILE A 723 -3.55 -28.21 20.46
N PHE A 724 -4.26 -27.12 20.69
CA PHE A 724 -3.62 -25.85 21.04
C PHE A 724 -3.08 -25.94 22.47
N LYS A 725 -1.79 -25.68 22.65
CA LYS A 725 -1.08 -25.72 23.93
C LYS A 725 -0.31 -24.44 24.14
N ALA A 726 -0.22 -23.97 25.38
CA ALA A 726 0.60 -22.82 25.74
C ALA A 726 1.01 -22.89 27.22
N GLU A 727 2.03 -22.15 27.60
CA GLU A 727 2.42 -21.91 29.00
C GLU A 727 1.94 -20.53 29.44
N MET A 728 1.23 -20.45 30.55
CA MET A 728 0.95 -19.18 31.21
C MET A 728 2.09 -18.86 32.17
N ALA A 729 2.66 -17.66 32.05
CA ALA A 729 3.75 -17.20 32.88
C ALA A 729 3.57 -15.75 33.30
N MET A 730 4.03 -15.39 34.49
CA MET A 730 4.06 -14.00 34.96
C MET A 730 5.46 -13.58 35.30
N SER A 731 5.73 -12.29 35.14
CA SER A 731 6.94 -11.66 35.63
C SER A 731 6.57 -10.50 36.55
N PRO A 732 6.47 -10.68 37.87
CA PRO A 732 6.12 -9.60 38.78
C PRO A 732 7.25 -8.57 38.97
N SER A 733 8.50 -8.97 38.72
CA SER A 733 9.70 -8.15 38.95
C SER A 733 10.83 -8.44 37.96
N GLY A 734 10.50 -8.64 36.68
CA GLY A 734 11.46 -8.87 35.59
C GLY A 734 11.90 -10.33 35.37
N SER A 735 11.83 -11.18 36.39
CA SER A 735 12.05 -12.64 36.22
C SER A 735 10.74 -13.34 35.87
N MET A 736 10.69 -14.05 34.76
CA MET A 736 9.50 -14.78 34.33
C MET A 736 9.39 -16.11 35.09
N GLN A 737 8.19 -16.41 35.59
CA GLN A 737 7.86 -17.63 36.30
C GLN A 737 6.64 -18.29 35.67
N LYS A 738 6.76 -19.58 35.36
CA LYS A 738 5.63 -20.40 34.88
C LYS A 738 4.59 -20.55 35.98
N ILE A 739 3.32 -20.39 35.63
CA ILE A 739 2.17 -20.55 36.52
C ILE A 739 1.37 -21.79 36.17
N ALA A 740 1.08 -21.99 34.88
CA ALA A 740 0.20 -23.06 34.43
C ALA A 740 0.50 -23.50 33.00
N ASP A 741 0.07 -24.70 32.67
CA ASP A 741 -0.05 -25.20 31.31
C ASP A 741 -1.50 -25.07 30.84
N LEU A 742 -1.71 -24.51 29.65
CA LEU A 742 -2.99 -24.38 28.99
C LEU A 742 -3.07 -25.40 27.84
N ALA A 743 -4.18 -26.12 27.74
CA ALA A 743 -4.49 -26.97 26.59
C ALA A 743 -5.96 -26.81 26.18
N ILE A 744 -6.20 -26.46 24.92
CA ILE A 744 -7.54 -26.42 24.32
C ILE A 744 -7.63 -27.56 23.31
N THR A 745 -8.38 -28.60 23.68
CA THR A 745 -8.48 -29.86 22.92
C THR A 745 -9.41 -29.79 21.71
N GLY A 746 -10.27 -28.78 21.64
CA GLY A 746 -11.14 -28.49 20.51
C GLY A 746 -12.20 -27.45 20.86
N GLY A 747 -12.94 -26.97 19.84
CA GLY A 747 -14.06 -26.06 20.01
C GLY A 747 -13.96 -24.79 19.16
N THR A 748 -14.92 -23.89 19.31
CA THR A 748 -14.98 -22.62 18.58
C THR A 748 -15.23 -21.46 19.53
N MET A 749 -14.35 -20.45 19.48
CA MET A 749 -14.56 -19.16 20.12
C MET A 749 -15.14 -18.20 19.08
N ARG A 750 -16.17 -17.44 19.46
CA ARG A 750 -16.81 -16.46 18.58
C ARG A 750 -16.74 -15.07 19.21
N SER A 751 -16.50 -14.07 18.39
CA SER A 751 -16.47 -12.65 18.79
C SER A 751 -17.08 -11.81 17.69
N THR A 752 -17.88 -10.82 18.08
CA THR A 752 -18.43 -9.81 17.19
C THR A 752 -17.98 -8.45 17.69
N LEU A 753 -17.31 -7.69 16.83
CA LEU A 753 -16.95 -6.30 17.06
C LEU A 753 -17.73 -5.42 16.09
N GLY A 754 -18.25 -4.29 16.57
CA GLY A 754 -18.92 -3.32 15.71
C GLY A 754 -18.59 -1.89 16.10
N ILE A 755 -18.44 -1.03 15.10
CA ILE A 755 -18.35 0.42 15.27
C ILE A 755 -19.62 1.02 14.69
N THR A 756 -20.37 1.72 15.54
CA THR A 756 -21.58 2.47 15.15
C THR A 756 -21.43 3.86 15.75
N PRO A 757 -21.21 4.90 14.92
CA PRO A 757 -21.17 6.27 15.39
C PRO A 757 -22.50 6.65 16.07
N ARG A 758 -22.41 7.50 17.10
CA ARG A 758 -23.58 8.01 17.82
C ARG A 758 -24.16 9.25 17.17
#